data_AF-M1SUD9-F1
#
_entry.id   AF-M1SUD9-F1
#
_cell.length_a   1.000
_cell.length_b   1.000
_cell.length_c   1.000
_cell.angle_alpha   90.00
_cell.angle_beta   90.00
_cell.angle_gamma   90.00
#
_symmetry.space_group_name_H-M   'P 1'
#
loop_
_entity.id
_entity.type
_entity.pdbx_description
1 polymer ?
#
loop_
_entity_poly.entity_id
_entity_poly.type
_entity_poly.pdbx_seq_one_letter_code
_entity_poly.pdbx_strand_id
1 'polypeptide(L)'
;MKIANLSPGLKTLFKAIFWLGSGVLVFIVAAGVFYLVSAQTNPSGKRIIKSLGDSVTITFDESDIPHIQAKSSTDALFALGYLHASERSWQMEINRRLSSGRLSEILGKETLAIDRFIRTLGIKHAAEKQFDRYPIASKRLLQAYADGVNAGNAHLGWALPVEYFLTGSKPGHWSPSDSVAWMLMMALDLGGNWHKELQRLELSQFLTTKQVWEVMPAYTPGEPVSNVDFAKMYRDINVFNPNPLARDQKSKKLPATELAINEIPGGKDGVGSNNWALNGKLTTSGKPLLANDPHLGLSAPAIWYMAHLEAPGLNVIGATLPGIPAVVLGRTDKFAWSFTNTGPDVQDLYIEQLDPKNPGAYRGPEGSLSFKVRQEIIDIKGEPPLRFLVKETRHGPVISESYARAKRAIDTDRFALALRWTALDLENQSVAGLLDMNHAKDLDAFKQALRKNYAPMQNVVMADVDGNISLQTAGVAPKRTLHQGLYGVAPALGWEKQYDWAGNVPFDQLPSSNNPDANWIATANQRILASNDPNPLTGDWDLPTRHDRIVELIKSKSVHDLASMKSMQADTLSLGATPLLELFKSAQSKHPLAQQAIELSKNFDGDMKTDSTGALIFNAWADQLSRKLFSRLGYLFAENYGARNFRHPLILQLQNPNSPWCDDPQTQQTESCADASNAAFDKALEQLSGQFGNNPKNWMWGNAHLAVSEHRPFSKVPLLGSFFNLTQAFPGDSFSINVGRLELLRADNPFETKQAPSLRTLFDLSDLEQSLFIYQSGQSGWVQNKLYRNMSGLWARNEYLPLQMKPAKVSRQLDLNIKEK
;
A
#
# COMPACT_ATOMS: atom_id res chain seq x y z
N MET A 1 -46.36 24.83 20.17
CA MET A 1 -47.14 25.98 20.66
C MET A 1 -47.76 26.67 19.45
N LYS A 2 -49.09 26.69 19.29
CA LYS A 2 -49.75 27.24 18.08
C LYS A 2 -49.47 28.75 18.00
N ILE A 3 -48.83 29.20 16.91
CA ILE A 3 -48.44 30.59 16.60
C ILE A 3 -49.64 31.58 16.59
N ALA A 4 -50.87 31.07 16.67
CA ALA A 4 -52.11 31.82 16.59
C ALA A 4 -52.27 32.93 17.66
N ASN A 5 -51.79 32.75 18.89
CA ASN A 5 -52.04 33.67 20.03
C ASN A 5 -50.94 34.71 20.32
N LEU A 6 -49.97 34.89 19.42
CA LEU A 6 -48.92 35.91 19.58
C LEU A 6 -49.44 37.32 19.19
N SER A 7 -49.04 38.36 19.94
CA SER A 7 -49.36 39.75 19.65
C SER A 7 -48.81 40.18 18.27
N PRO A 8 -49.42 41.16 17.57
CA PRO A 8 -49.00 41.57 16.23
C PRO A 8 -47.50 41.95 16.15
N GLY A 9 -46.97 42.59 17.20
CA GLY A 9 -45.55 42.94 17.30
C GLY A 9 -44.63 41.72 17.38
N LEU A 10 -44.99 40.70 18.18
CA LEU A 10 -44.18 39.47 18.28
C LEU A 10 -44.22 38.65 16.99
N LYS A 11 -45.37 38.58 16.30
CA LYS A 11 -45.48 37.94 14.98
C LYS A 11 -44.59 38.62 13.93
N THR A 12 -44.47 39.95 13.99
CA THR A 12 -43.63 40.74 13.08
C THR A 12 -42.14 40.50 13.37
N LEU A 13 -41.74 40.45 14.64
CA LEU A 13 -40.37 40.12 15.05
C LEU A 13 -39.96 38.69 14.65
N PHE A 14 -40.82 37.69 14.87
CA PHE A 14 -40.54 36.31 14.45
C PHE A 14 -40.43 36.18 12.93
N LYS A 15 -41.27 36.88 12.16
CA LYS A 15 -41.13 36.94 10.69
C LYS A 15 -39.81 37.60 10.28
N ALA A 16 -39.41 38.70 10.92
CA ALA A 16 -38.15 39.37 10.63
C ALA A 16 -36.93 38.48 10.92
N ILE A 17 -36.90 37.80 12.08
CA ILE A 17 -35.84 36.84 12.43
C ILE A 17 -35.83 35.66 11.45
N PHE A 18 -37.00 35.14 11.07
CA PHE A 18 -37.11 34.06 10.10
C PHE A 18 -36.60 34.47 8.70
N TRP A 19 -36.97 35.65 8.21
CA TRP A 19 -36.49 36.18 6.92
C TRP A 19 -35.01 36.52 6.94
N LEU A 20 -34.51 37.06 8.04
CA LEU A 20 -33.08 37.37 8.22
C LEU A 20 -32.25 36.09 8.32
N GLY A 21 -32.72 35.10 9.08
CA GLY A 21 -32.11 33.77 9.13
C GLY A 21 -32.16 33.04 7.78
N SER A 22 -33.28 33.14 7.06
CA SER A 22 -33.42 32.58 5.71
C SER A 22 -32.49 33.29 4.71
N GLY A 23 -32.38 34.62 4.79
CA GLY A 23 -31.47 35.41 3.95
C GLY A 23 -30.00 35.08 4.20
N VAL A 24 -29.60 34.93 5.47
CA VAL A 24 -28.25 34.49 5.85
C VAL A 24 -27.98 33.08 5.35
N LEU A 25 -28.93 32.16 5.50
CA LEU A 25 -28.78 30.79 4.99
C LEU A 25 -28.63 30.78 3.46
N VAL A 26 -29.47 31.52 2.73
CA VAL A 26 -29.38 31.65 1.27
C VAL A 26 -28.03 32.24 0.86
N PHE A 27 -27.53 33.26 1.58
CA PHE A 27 -26.22 33.83 1.31
C PHE A 27 -25.09 32.83 1.58
N ILE A 28 -25.12 32.08 2.68
CA ILE A 28 -24.12 31.04 2.98
C ILE A 28 -24.14 29.94 1.93
N VAL A 29 -25.33 29.49 1.51
CA VAL A 29 -25.47 28.48 0.45
C VAL A 29 -24.96 29.03 -0.88
N ALA A 30 -25.33 30.26 -1.26
CA ALA A 30 -24.87 30.89 -2.50
C ALA A 30 -23.34 31.10 -2.49
N ALA A 31 -22.77 31.56 -1.39
CA ALA A 31 -21.33 31.72 -1.21
C ALA A 31 -20.61 30.35 -1.25
N GLY A 32 -21.18 29.33 -0.62
CA GLY A 32 -20.66 27.96 -0.66
C GLY A 32 -20.68 27.37 -2.07
N VAL A 33 -21.79 27.55 -2.81
CA VAL A 33 -21.90 27.12 -4.21
C VAL A 33 -20.92 27.89 -5.09
N PHE A 34 -20.83 29.22 -4.94
CA PHE A 34 -19.87 30.05 -5.66
C PHE A 34 -18.43 29.60 -5.40
N TYR A 35 -18.08 29.31 -4.14
CA TYR A 35 -16.79 28.77 -3.78
C TYR A 35 -16.55 27.40 -4.43
N LEU A 36 -17.49 26.45 -4.34
CA LEU A 36 -17.34 25.11 -4.93
C LEU A 36 -17.21 25.15 -6.46
N VAL A 37 -17.89 26.07 -7.13
CA VAL A 37 -17.76 26.30 -8.59
C VAL A 37 -16.43 26.99 -8.93
N SER A 38 -15.89 27.81 -8.04
CA SER A 38 -14.61 28.49 -8.24
C SER A 38 -13.42 27.59 -7.88
N ALA A 39 -13.58 26.70 -6.90
CA ALA A 39 -12.62 25.75 -6.39
C ALA A 39 -12.59 24.48 -7.26
N GLN A 40 -12.26 24.67 -8.53
CA GLN A 40 -11.96 23.60 -9.48
C GLN A 40 -10.76 24.01 -10.32
N THR A 41 -9.88 23.05 -10.62
CA THR A 41 -8.80 23.26 -11.59
C THR A 41 -9.17 22.66 -12.94
N ASN A 42 -8.84 23.38 -14.00
CA ASN A 42 -8.88 22.88 -15.38
C ASN A 42 -7.65 23.43 -16.12
N PRO A 43 -6.45 22.83 -15.95
CA PRO A 43 -5.21 23.34 -16.50
C PRO A 43 -5.32 23.58 -18.02
N SER A 44 -5.45 24.85 -18.40
CA SER A 44 -5.65 25.27 -19.78
C SER A 44 -5.32 26.75 -20.00
N GLY A 45 -5.15 27.11 -21.27
CA GLY A 45 -4.80 28.46 -21.71
C GLY A 45 -3.31 28.74 -21.61
N LYS A 46 -2.93 30.00 -21.38
CA LYS A 46 -1.52 30.41 -21.32
C LYS A 46 -1.15 30.88 -19.91
N ARG A 47 0.08 30.61 -19.48
CA ARG A 47 0.67 31.10 -18.23
C ARG A 47 2.06 31.64 -18.48
N ILE A 48 2.47 32.65 -17.72
CA ILE A 48 3.82 33.20 -17.78
C ILE A 48 4.60 32.71 -16.56
N ILE A 49 5.66 31.95 -16.81
CA ILE A 49 6.53 31.37 -15.79
C ILE A 49 7.97 31.81 -16.09
N LYS A 50 8.41 32.87 -15.41
CA LYS A 50 9.73 33.49 -15.66
C LYS A 50 10.92 32.59 -15.33
N SER A 51 10.71 31.56 -14.52
CA SER A 51 11.74 30.62 -14.08
C SER A 51 12.00 29.47 -15.05
N LEU A 52 11.19 29.32 -16.11
CA LEU A 52 11.42 28.31 -17.14
C LEU A 52 12.62 28.66 -18.02
N GLY A 53 13.33 27.62 -18.51
CA GLY A 53 14.39 27.78 -19.50
C GLY A 53 13.83 28.11 -20.88
N ASP A 54 12.76 27.41 -21.29
CA ASP A 54 12.02 27.66 -22.53
C ASP A 54 10.51 27.43 -22.31
N SER A 55 9.69 27.76 -23.30
CA SER A 55 8.25 27.53 -23.25
C SER A 55 7.93 26.04 -23.34
N VAL A 56 6.91 25.61 -22.59
CA VAL A 56 6.41 24.23 -22.56
C VAL A 56 4.97 24.21 -23.03
N THR A 57 4.64 23.29 -23.93
CA THR A 57 3.27 23.02 -24.36
C THR A 57 2.79 21.72 -23.73
N ILE A 58 1.60 21.76 -23.14
CA ILE A 58 0.96 20.63 -22.48
C ILE A 58 -0.40 20.43 -23.13
N THR A 59 -0.58 19.33 -23.86
CA THR A 59 -1.87 18.93 -24.44
C THR A 59 -2.45 17.77 -23.66
N PHE A 60 -3.76 17.70 -23.50
CA PHE A 60 -4.44 16.59 -22.83
C PHE A 60 -5.22 15.77 -23.85
N ASP A 61 -5.17 14.45 -23.77
CA ASP A 61 -5.94 13.56 -24.67
C ASP A 61 -7.38 13.32 -24.18
N GLU A 62 -8.09 12.37 -24.81
CA GLU A 62 -9.46 11.98 -24.42
C GLU A 62 -9.52 11.21 -23.09
N SER A 63 -8.42 10.59 -22.68
CA SER A 63 -8.22 9.92 -21.39
C SER A 63 -7.76 10.87 -20.28
N ASP A 64 -7.56 12.15 -20.61
CA ASP A 64 -7.01 13.21 -19.77
C ASP A 64 -5.54 12.98 -19.36
N ILE A 65 -4.76 12.28 -20.18
CA ILE A 65 -3.30 12.20 -20.02
C ILE A 65 -2.68 13.51 -20.53
N PRO A 66 -1.89 14.23 -19.73
CA PRO A 66 -1.08 15.35 -20.20
C PRO A 66 0.13 14.86 -21.00
N HIS A 67 0.34 15.44 -22.17
CA HIS A 67 1.51 15.30 -23.01
C HIS A 67 2.33 16.58 -22.91
N ILE A 68 3.41 16.51 -22.12
CA ILE A 68 4.34 17.60 -21.86
C ILE A 68 5.42 17.59 -22.94
N GLN A 69 5.42 18.63 -23.78
CA GLN A 69 6.41 18.85 -24.83
C GLN A 69 7.33 20.00 -24.43
N ALA A 70 8.61 19.70 -24.22
CA ALA A 70 9.59 20.66 -23.74
C ALA A 70 10.90 20.61 -24.54
N LYS A 71 11.73 21.65 -24.40
CA LYS A 71 13.06 21.73 -25.03
C LYS A 71 14.18 21.15 -24.17
N SER A 72 13.89 20.79 -22.92
CA SER A 72 14.84 20.20 -21.98
C SER A 72 14.14 19.30 -20.96
N SER A 73 14.84 18.31 -20.41
CA SER A 73 14.31 17.47 -19.33
C SER A 73 13.99 18.29 -18.06
N THR A 74 14.74 19.38 -17.81
CA THR A 74 14.45 20.28 -16.69
C THR A 74 13.10 20.97 -16.84
N ASP A 75 12.78 21.48 -18.04
CA ASP A 75 11.48 22.12 -18.28
C ASP A 75 10.33 21.10 -18.30
N ALA A 76 10.57 19.87 -18.80
CA ALA A 76 9.60 18.78 -18.75
C ALA A 76 9.25 18.39 -17.30
N LEU A 77 10.25 18.22 -16.44
CA LEU A 77 10.04 17.88 -15.03
C LEU A 77 9.48 19.04 -14.22
N PHE A 78 9.82 20.30 -14.56
CA PHE A 78 9.15 21.47 -14.04
C PHE A 78 7.65 21.42 -14.34
N ALA A 79 7.27 21.18 -15.59
CA ALA A 79 5.87 21.10 -15.99
C ALA A 79 5.13 19.94 -15.32
N LEU A 80 5.79 18.78 -15.14
CA LEU A 80 5.23 17.68 -14.36
C LEU A 80 4.94 18.09 -12.91
N GLY A 81 5.91 18.75 -12.25
CA GLY A 81 5.73 19.27 -10.90
C GLY A 81 4.59 20.29 -10.80
N TYR A 82 4.47 21.17 -11.79
CA TYR A 82 3.38 22.14 -11.90
C TYR A 82 2.02 21.47 -12.00
N LEU A 83 1.88 20.43 -12.82
CA LEU A 83 0.64 19.67 -12.97
C LEU A 83 0.30 18.88 -11.70
N HIS A 84 1.28 18.18 -11.11
CA HIS A 84 1.07 17.48 -9.84
C HIS A 84 0.56 18.44 -8.76
N ALA A 85 1.16 19.64 -8.62
CA ALA A 85 0.69 20.63 -7.66
C ALA A 85 -0.70 21.17 -7.99
N SER A 86 -0.96 21.48 -9.26
CA SER A 86 -2.23 22.10 -9.68
C SER A 86 -3.41 21.12 -9.59
N GLU A 87 -3.21 19.86 -9.96
CA GLU A 87 -4.27 18.84 -10.01
C GLU A 87 -4.34 17.98 -8.75
N ARG A 88 -3.23 17.80 -8.02
CA ARG A 88 -3.11 16.95 -6.83
C ARG A 88 -2.65 17.70 -5.58
N SER A 89 -2.88 19.02 -5.51
CA SER A 89 -2.44 19.90 -4.42
C SER A 89 -2.60 19.29 -3.02
N TRP A 90 -3.83 18.88 -2.67
CA TRP A 90 -4.10 18.34 -1.33
C TRP A 90 -3.32 17.06 -1.05
N GLN A 91 -3.30 16.13 -2.01
CA GLN A 91 -2.53 14.88 -1.93
C GLN A 91 -1.04 15.17 -1.72
N MET A 92 -0.48 16.12 -2.46
CA MET A 92 0.91 16.53 -2.28
C MET A 92 1.18 17.12 -0.89
N GLU A 93 0.30 17.99 -0.38
CA GLU A 93 0.48 18.58 0.95
C GLU A 93 0.43 17.52 2.07
N ILE A 94 -0.48 16.54 1.98
CA ILE A 94 -0.54 15.42 2.93
C ILE A 94 0.72 14.55 2.82
N ASN A 95 1.17 14.21 1.62
CA ASN A 95 2.39 13.41 1.41
C ASN A 95 3.61 14.11 2.03
N ARG A 96 3.76 15.43 1.80
CA ARG A 96 4.86 16.25 2.34
C ARG A 96 4.86 16.26 3.88
N ARG A 97 3.69 16.46 4.48
CA ARG A 97 3.51 16.48 5.95
C ARG A 97 3.73 15.11 6.57
N LEU A 98 3.16 14.07 5.99
CA LEU A 98 3.33 12.70 6.48
C LEU A 98 4.81 12.30 6.46
N SER A 99 5.51 12.50 5.33
CA SER A 99 6.94 12.15 5.19
C SER A 99 7.86 12.92 6.14
N SER A 100 7.39 14.08 6.63
CA SER A 100 8.13 14.94 7.56
C SER A 100 7.65 14.82 9.00
N GLY A 101 6.61 14.02 9.30
CA GLY A 101 5.96 13.98 10.61
C GLY A 101 5.44 15.34 11.06
N ARG A 102 4.53 15.93 10.27
CA ARG A 102 3.94 17.28 10.43
C ARG A 102 2.42 17.32 10.20
N LEU A 103 1.71 16.20 10.31
CA LEU A 103 0.26 16.16 10.14
C LEU A 103 -0.47 16.89 11.28
N SER A 104 0.06 16.81 12.50
CA SER A 104 -0.55 17.34 13.73
C SER A 104 -0.63 18.87 13.75
N GLU A 105 0.20 19.53 12.95
CA GLU A 105 0.15 20.98 12.76
C GLU A 105 -1.18 21.45 12.17
N ILE A 106 -1.88 20.59 11.41
CA ILE A 106 -3.15 20.92 10.75
C ILE A 106 -4.31 20.01 11.18
N LEU A 107 -4.03 18.79 11.67
CA LEU A 107 -5.02 17.81 12.12
C LEU A 107 -5.08 17.63 13.64
N GLY A 108 -4.15 18.26 14.39
CA GLY A 108 -4.15 18.24 15.84
C GLY A 108 -3.64 16.92 16.43
N LYS A 109 -4.03 16.65 17.68
CA LYS A 109 -3.49 15.58 18.52
C LYS A 109 -3.70 14.16 17.98
N GLU A 110 -4.76 13.94 17.20
CA GLU A 110 -5.10 12.61 16.65
C GLU A 110 -3.98 12.03 15.76
N THR A 111 -3.19 12.87 15.11
CA THR A 111 -2.06 12.43 14.26
C THR A 111 -0.70 12.47 14.95
N LEU A 112 -0.65 12.84 16.24
CA LEU A 112 0.60 13.03 16.97
C LEU A 112 1.42 11.75 17.07
N ALA A 113 0.76 10.60 17.23
CA ALA A 113 1.43 9.31 17.30
C ALA A 113 2.15 8.97 15.97
N ILE A 114 1.50 9.27 14.84
CA ILE A 114 2.07 9.08 13.49
C ILE A 114 3.28 10.00 13.33
N ASP A 115 3.12 11.30 13.61
CA ASP A 115 4.21 12.26 13.48
C ASP A 115 5.40 11.88 14.36
N ARG A 116 5.15 11.53 15.63
CA ARG A 116 6.20 11.10 16.55
C ARG A 116 6.95 9.89 16.04
N PHE A 117 6.26 8.89 15.49
CA PHE A 117 6.90 7.71 14.92
C PHE A 117 7.75 8.04 13.68
N ILE A 118 7.21 8.82 12.73
CA ILE A 118 7.95 9.24 11.54
C ILE A 118 9.18 10.08 11.90
N ARG A 119 9.04 10.99 12.88
CA ARG A 119 10.14 11.77 13.44
C ARG A 119 11.18 10.88 14.11
N THR A 120 10.77 9.83 14.82
CA THR A 120 11.69 8.82 15.38
C THR A 120 12.46 8.08 14.29
N LEU A 121 11.79 7.63 13.23
CA LEU A 121 12.48 7.00 12.09
C LEU A 121 13.47 7.93 11.40
N GLY A 122 13.19 9.23 11.40
CA GLY A 122 14.07 10.24 10.82
C GLY A 122 14.01 10.28 9.29
N ILE A 123 12.85 9.94 8.69
CA ILE A 123 12.65 9.88 7.23
C ILE A 123 13.17 11.14 6.51
N LYS A 124 12.73 12.32 6.95
CA LYS A 124 13.15 13.59 6.34
C LYS A 124 14.67 13.83 6.47
N HIS A 125 15.26 13.52 7.62
CA HIS A 125 16.69 13.66 7.84
C HIS A 125 17.51 12.71 6.96
N ALA A 126 17.06 11.47 6.77
CA ALA A 126 17.70 10.52 5.87
C ALA A 126 17.62 11.03 4.42
N ALA A 127 16.45 11.50 4.00
CA ALA A 127 16.22 12.03 2.65
C ALA A 127 17.12 13.23 2.32
N GLU A 128 17.33 14.16 3.25
CA GLU A 128 18.23 15.31 3.07
C GLU A 128 19.69 14.86 2.90
N LYS A 129 20.18 13.97 3.77
CA LYS A 129 21.55 13.45 3.70
C LYS A 129 21.79 12.59 2.45
N GLN A 130 20.80 11.82 2.02
CA GLN A 130 20.85 11.05 0.77
C GLN A 130 20.90 11.99 -0.42
N PHE A 131 20.02 12.99 -0.47
CA PHE A 131 20.01 14.00 -1.54
C PHE A 131 21.36 14.70 -1.66
N ASP A 132 22.03 15.03 -0.55
CA ASP A 132 23.37 15.63 -0.57
C ASP A 132 24.42 14.79 -1.31
N ARG A 133 24.24 13.46 -1.38
CA ARG A 133 25.12 12.53 -2.08
C ARG A 133 24.71 12.23 -3.53
N TYR A 134 23.60 12.78 -4.01
CA TYR A 134 23.14 12.54 -5.38
C TYR A 134 24.05 13.20 -6.41
N PRO A 135 24.17 12.62 -7.63
CA PRO A 135 24.84 13.27 -8.75
C PRO A 135 24.27 14.67 -9.03
N ILE A 136 25.13 15.62 -9.42
CA ILE A 136 24.73 17.02 -9.71
C ILE A 136 23.62 17.08 -10.76
N ALA A 137 23.66 16.23 -11.79
CA ALA A 137 22.63 16.16 -12.81
C ALA A 137 21.26 15.80 -12.22
N SER A 138 21.19 14.77 -11.36
CA SER A 138 19.96 14.38 -10.67
C SER A 138 19.46 15.48 -9.74
N LYS A 139 20.35 16.15 -8.99
CA LYS A 139 19.98 17.29 -8.13
C LYS A 139 19.28 18.41 -8.91
N ARG A 140 19.78 18.75 -10.11
CA ARG A 140 19.18 19.76 -10.99
C ARG A 140 17.78 19.37 -11.46
N LEU A 141 17.57 18.09 -11.80
CA LEU A 141 16.26 17.58 -12.22
C LEU A 141 15.24 17.60 -11.08
N LEU A 142 15.62 17.17 -9.86
CA LEU A 142 14.74 17.27 -8.69
C LEU A 142 14.42 18.73 -8.33
N GLN A 143 15.40 19.64 -8.47
CA GLN A 143 15.17 21.07 -8.23
C GLN A 143 14.16 21.63 -9.23
N ALA A 144 14.31 21.34 -10.52
CA ALA A 144 13.37 21.81 -11.55
C ALA A 144 11.94 21.32 -11.27
N TYR A 145 11.77 20.05 -10.88
CA TYR A 145 10.48 19.53 -10.45
C TYR A 145 9.92 20.28 -9.22
N ALA A 146 10.74 20.48 -8.18
CA ALA A 146 10.33 21.19 -6.97
C ALA A 146 9.91 22.65 -7.28
N ASP A 147 10.65 23.34 -8.14
CA ASP A 147 10.31 24.69 -8.61
C ASP A 147 8.97 24.69 -9.35
N GLY A 148 8.72 23.67 -10.17
CA GLY A 148 7.45 23.41 -10.83
C GLY A 148 6.29 23.26 -9.85
N VAL A 149 6.47 22.42 -8.82
CA VAL A 149 5.48 22.23 -7.74
C VAL A 149 5.17 23.55 -7.05
N ASN A 150 6.21 24.31 -6.70
CA ASN A 150 6.05 25.59 -6.01
C ASN A 150 5.35 26.63 -6.90
N ALA A 151 5.64 26.66 -8.20
CA ALA A 151 4.95 27.51 -9.16
C ALA A 151 3.47 27.11 -9.34
N GLY A 152 3.17 25.81 -9.38
CA GLY A 152 1.81 25.29 -9.44
C GLY A 152 1.00 25.66 -8.19
N ASN A 153 1.59 25.46 -7.00
CA ASN A 153 0.98 25.88 -5.74
C ASN A 153 0.69 27.38 -5.69
N ALA A 154 1.63 28.22 -6.17
CA ALA A 154 1.44 29.66 -6.23
C ALA A 154 0.32 30.07 -7.20
N HIS A 155 0.04 29.28 -8.23
CA HIS A 155 -1.02 29.56 -9.20
C HIS A 155 -2.43 29.40 -8.65
N LEU A 156 -2.64 28.53 -7.65
CA LEU A 156 -3.98 28.20 -7.14
C LEU A 156 -4.72 29.39 -6.52
N GLY A 157 -3.99 30.42 -6.06
CA GLY A 157 -4.61 31.64 -5.53
C GLY A 157 -5.50 31.39 -4.32
N TRP A 158 -6.69 32.01 -4.31
CA TRP A 158 -7.62 31.96 -3.17
C TRP A 158 -8.59 30.77 -3.20
N ALA A 159 -8.88 30.22 -4.39
CA ALA A 159 -9.87 29.16 -4.60
C ALA A 159 -9.23 27.76 -4.48
N LEU A 160 -8.62 27.50 -3.31
CA LEU A 160 -7.98 26.23 -3.00
C LEU A 160 -9.00 25.07 -2.92
N PRO A 161 -8.56 23.81 -3.04
CA PRO A 161 -9.39 22.65 -2.72
C PRO A 161 -10.06 22.78 -1.34
N VAL A 162 -11.29 22.27 -1.22
CA VAL A 162 -12.14 22.42 -0.02
C VAL A 162 -11.45 21.92 1.26
N GLU A 163 -10.53 20.97 1.13
CA GLU A 163 -9.72 20.42 2.21
C GLU A 163 -8.88 21.50 2.94
N TYR A 164 -8.35 22.47 2.20
CA TYR A 164 -7.59 23.59 2.77
C TYR A 164 -8.49 24.53 3.58
N PHE A 165 -9.72 24.77 3.10
CA PHE A 165 -10.72 25.54 3.85
C PHE A 165 -11.10 24.83 5.17
N LEU A 166 -11.37 23.53 5.11
CA LEU A 166 -11.74 22.72 6.29
C LEU A 166 -10.63 22.67 7.35
N THR A 167 -9.36 22.67 6.92
CA THR A 167 -8.22 22.59 7.83
C THR A 167 -7.66 23.96 8.23
N GLY A 168 -8.00 25.03 7.51
CA GLY A 168 -7.39 26.35 7.64
C GLY A 168 -5.92 26.38 7.18
N SER A 169 -5.51 25.42 6.35
CA SER A 169 -4.13 25.28 5.89
C SER A 169 -3.94 25.86 4.48
N LYS A 170 -2.69 25.89 4.00
CA LYS A 170 -2.31 26.29 2.64
C LYS A 170 -1.25 25.32 2.09
N PRO A 171 -1.09 25.21 0.77
CA PRO A 171 0.00 24.42 0.19
C PRO A 171 1.36 24.88 0.73
N GLY A 172 2.18 23.94 1.19
CA GLY A 172 3.53 24.22 1.65
C GLY A 172 4.54 24.31 0.50
N HIS A 173 5.72 24.84 0.82
CA HIS A 173 6.87 24.79 -0.08
C HIS A 173 7.39 23.35 -0.21
N TRP A 174 7.63 22.90 -1.44
CA TRP A 174 8.21 21.60 -1.78
C TRP A 174 9.71 21.74 -2.05
N SER A 175 10.54 20.96 -1.36
CA SER A 175 11.98 20.86 -1.62
C SER A 175 12.31 19.58 -2.39
N PRO A 176 13.48 19.50 -3.06
CA PRO A 176 13.97 18.25 -3.67
C PRO A 176 13.96 17.06 -2.70
N SER A 177 14.34 17.29 -1.44
CA SER A 177 14.35 16.26 -0.41
C SER A 177 12.95 15.79 0.00
N ASP A 178 11.88 16.53 -0.29
CA ASP A 178 10.50 16.03 -0.09
C ASP A 178 10.17 14.89 -1.06
N SER A 179 10.69 14.93 -2.30
CA SER A 179 10.55 13.84 -3.26
C SER A 179 11.31 12.59 -2.82
N VAL A 180 12.51 12.77 -2.26
CA VAL A 180 13.30 11.66 -1.68
C VAL A 180 12.60 11.09 -0.45
N ALA A 181 12.12 11.93 0.46
CA ALA A 181 11.38 11.51 1.65
C ALA A 181 10.10 10.74 1.29
N TRP A 182 9.40 11.17 0.24
CA TRP A 182 8.22 10.46 -0.25
C TRP A 182 8.56 9.08 -0.84
N MET A 183 9.69 8.94 -1.54
CA MET A 183 10.18 7.62 -1.97
C MET A 183 10.48 6.70 -0.77
N LEU A 184 11.05 7.24 0.31
CA LEU A 184 11.27 6.46 1.55
C LEU A 184 9.95 6.04 2.22
N MET A 185 8.91 6.88 2.18
CA MET A 185 7.57 6.49 2.65
C MET A 185 6.97 5.35 1.81
N MET A 186 7.19 5.35 0.49
CA MET A 186 6.82 4.21 -0.37
C MET A 186 7.59 2.95 -0.01
N ALA A 187 8.88 3.08 0.32
CA ALA A 187 9.66 1.96 0.83
C ALA A 187 9.19 1.44 2.20
N LEU A 188 8.64 2.32 3.06
CA LEU A 188 8.04 1.90 4.33
C LEU A 188 6.77 1.07 4.09
N ASP A 189 5.91 1.54 3.18
CA ASP A 189 4.64 0.89 2.85
C ASP A 189 4.83 -0.48 2.19
N LEU A 190 5.86 -0.62 1.35
CA LEU A 190 6.18 -1.85 0.63
C LEU A 190 7.16 -2.77 1.39
N GLY A 191 7.68 -2.33 2.54
CA GLY A 191 8.39 -3.17 3.49
C GLY A 191 7.43 -3.92 4.41
N GLY A 192 7.91 -4.35 5.57
CA GLY A 192 7.04 -4.89 6.62
C GLY A 192 7.66 -5.99 7.49
N ASN A 193 8.91 -6.40 7.27
CA ASN A 193 9.53 -7.52 7.98
C ASN A 193 9.59 -7.28 9.48
N TRP A 194 9.93 -6.05 9.91
CA TRP A 194 9.93 -5.69 11.33
C TRP A 194 8.57 -5.89 12.02
N HIS A 195 7.44 -5.77 11.31
CA HIS A 195 6.13 -6.09 11.88
C HIS A 195 5.96 -7.59 12.11
N LYS A 196 6.46 -8.43 11.20
CA LYS A 196 6.44 -9.90 11.35
C LYS A 196 7.38 -10.34 12.47
N GLU A 197 8.56 -9.74 12.56
CA GLU A 197 9.49 -9.96 13.68
C GLU A 197 8.86 -9.60 15.03
N LEU A 198 8.25 -8.41 15.13
CA LEU A 198 7.57 -7.99 16.35
C LEU A 198 6.40 -8.92 16.71
N GLN A 199 5.63 -9.37 15.72
CA GLN A 199 4.56 -10.35 15.92
C GLN A 199 5.10 -11.67 16.49
N ARG A 200 6.22 -12.19 15.96
CA ARG A 200 6.86 -13.41 16.48
C ARG A 200 7.39 -13.21 17.91
N LEU A 201 7.94 -12.03 18.23
CA LEU A 201 8.34 -11.67 19.59
C LEU A 201 7.13 -11.68 20.54
N GLU A 202 6.02 -11.06 20.16
CA GLU A 202 4.81 -11.02 20.99
C GLU A 202 4.18 -12.40 21.20
N LEU A 203 4.10 -13.22 20.15
CA LEU A 203 3.61 -14.60 20.27
C LEU A 203 4.51 -15.45 21.18
N SER A 204 5.83 -15.21 21.17
CA SER A 204 6.80 -15.92 21.99
C SER A 204 6.61 -15.73 23.50
N GLN A 205 5.86 -14.71 23.93
CA GLN A 205 5.42 -14.54 25.32
C GLN A 205 4.61 -15.74 25.82
N PHE A 206 3.81 -16.35 24.93
CA PHE A 206 2.84 -17.38 25.27
C PHE A 206 3.10 -18.72 24.59
N LEU A 207 3.80 -18.70 23.44
CA LEU A 207 4.00 -19.87 22.58
C LEU A 207 5.47 -20.27 22.53
N THR A 208 5.73 -21.57 22.39
CA THR A 208 7.06 -22.06 21.98
C THR A 208 7.37 -21.67 20.54
N THR A 209 8.64 -21.65 20.14
CA THR A 209 9.04 -21.38 18.75
C THR A 209 8.31 -22.28 17.75
N LYS A 210 8.11 -23.56 18.08
CA LYS A 210 7.32 -24.50 17.27
C LYS A 210 5.88 -24.02 17.07
N GLN A 211 5.20 -23.63 18.15
CA GLN A 211 3.82 -23.14 18.09
C GLN A 211 3.70 -21.78 17.38
N VAL A 212 4.73 -20.93 17.44
CA VAL A 212 4.77 -19.69 16.63
C VAL A 212 4.74 -20.04 15.14
N TRP A 213 5.51 -21.04 14.71
CA TRP A 213 5.48 -21.51 13.31
C TRP A 213 4.17 -22.19 12.90
N GLU A 214 3.37 -22.71 13.84
CA GLU A 214 2.04 -23.25 13.52
C GLU A 214 1.01 -22.16 13.17
N VAL A 215 1.22 -20.92 13.66
CA VAL A 215 0.33 -19.78 13.40
C VAL A 215 0.92 -18.73 12.46
N MET A 216 2.24 -18.71 12.29
CA MET A 216 2.99 -17.88 11.33
C MET A 216 3.94 -18.79 10.54
N PRO A 217 3.41 -19.68 9.70
CA PRO A 217 4.19 -20.68 8.99
C PRO A 217 5.19 -20.05 8.03
N ALA A 218 6.30 -20.75 7.82
CA ALA A 218 7.23 -20.46 6.75
C ALA A 218 6.60 -20.74 5.38
N TYR A 219 7.18 -20.17 4.32
CA TYR A 219 6.69 -20.38 2.96
C TYR A 219 6.63 -21.86 2.55
N THR A 220 7.70 -22.62 2.80
CA THR A 220 7.71 -24.08 2.64
C THR A 220 7.36 -24.73 3.99
N PRO A 221 6.23 -25.44 4.11
CA PRO A 221 5.90 -26.14 5.35
C PRO A 221 6.96 -27.18 5.71
N GLY A 222 7.34 -27.25 6.99
CA GLY A 222 8.27 -28.26 7.51
C GLY A 222 9.75 -27.93 7.37
N GLU A 223 10.14 -26.91 6.60
CA GLU A 223 11.54 -26.46 6.50
C GLU A 223 11.83 -25.37 7.56
N PRO A 224 12.81 -25.57 8.46
CA PRO A 224 13.13 -24.56 9.48
C PRO A 224 13.84 -23.36 8.83
N VAL A 225 13.27 -22.16 8.90
CA VAL A 225 13.94 -20.95 8.35
C VAL A 225 15.15 -20.53 9.20
N SER A 226 15.04 -20.74 10.51
CA SER A 226 16.05 -20.44 11.53
C SER A 226 16.36 -21.71 12.34
N ASN A 227 17.60 -21.84 12.83
CA ASN A 227 18.01 -22.89 13.76
C ASN A 227 17.98 -22.44 15.24
N VAL A 228 17.43 -21.26 15.52
CA VAL A 228 17.38 -20.67 16.87
C VAL A 228 15.99 -20.86 17.47
N ASP A 229 15.94 -21.33 18.72
CA ASP A 229 14.72 -21.26 19.54
C ASP A 229 14.57 -19.84 20.11
N PHE A 230 14.08 -18.92 19.28
CA PHE A 230 13.97 -17.51 19.63
C PHE A 230 13.02 -17.30 20.83
N ALA A 231 11.97 -18.09 20.98
CA ALA A 231 11.07 -17.99 22.13
C ALA A 231 11.79 -18.32 23.44
N LYS A 232 12.65 -19.36 23.44
CA LYS A 232 13.50 -19.65 24.59
C LYS A 232 14.53 -18.53 24.82
N MET A 233 15.19 -18.06 23.77
CA MET A 233 16.17 -16.96 23.85
C MET A 233 15.59 -15.72 24.55
N TYR A 234 14.37 -15.31 24.20
CA TYR A 234 13.67 -14.18 24.82
C TYR A 234 13.32 -14.39 26.29
N ARG A 235 12.94 -15.62 26.68
CA ARG A 235 12.65 -15.97 28.08
C ARG A 235 13.90 -15.99 28.93
N ASP A 236 14.99 -16.55 28.42
CA ASP A 236 16.26 -16.68 29.15
C ASP A 236 16.79 -15.30 29.59
N ILE A 237 16.59 -14.26 28.77
CA ILE A 237 17.01 -12.88 29.09
C ILE A 237 15.93 -12.05 29.82
N ASN A 238 14.74 -12.62 30.04
CA ASN A 238 13.57 -11.94 30.57
C ASN A 238 13.27 -10.64 29.82
N VAL A 239 13.11 -10.71 28.49
CA VAL A 239 12.91 -9.51 27.65
C VAL A 239 11.52 -8.90 27.80
N PHE A 240 10.52 -9.72 28.12
CA PHE A 240 9.13 -9.32 28.06
C PHE A 240 8.76 -8.35 29.18
N ASN A 241 7.83 -7.45 28.87
CA ASN A 241 7.30 -6.52 29.85
C ASN A 241 6.64 -7.31 31.01
N PRO A 242 7.06 -7.12 32.27
CA PRO A 242 6.48 -7.85 33.41
C PRO A 242 5.05 -7.40 33.73
N ASN A 243 4.69 -6.18 33.33
CA ASN A 243 3.38 -5.58 33.47
C ASN A 243 2.86 -5.16 32.08
N PRO A 244 2.57 -6.11 31.16
CA PRO A 244 1.96 -5.74 29.89
C PRO A 244 0.69 -4.98 30.25
N LEU A 245 0.57 -3.72 29.78
CA LEU A 245 -0.53 -2.80 30.09
C LEU A 245 -1.82 -3.61 30.27
N ALA A 246 -2.35 -3.57 31.50
CA ALA A 246 -3.33 -4.49 32.10
C ALA A 246 -3.94 -5.53 31.14
N ARG A 247 -3.79 -6.82 31.49
CA ARG A 247 -4.62 -7.95 31.05
C ARG A 247 -6.11 -7.69 31.27
N ASP A 248 -6.69 -6.71 30.60
CA ASP A 248 -8.12 -6.54 30.61
C ASP A 248 -8.67 -7.49 29.56
N GLN A 249 -8.77 -8.77 29.94
CA GLN A 249 -9.45 -9.80 29.17
C GLN A 249 -10.91 -9.41 28.83
N LYS A 250 -11.46 -8.36 29.47
CA LYS A 250 -12.78 -7.79 29.17
C LYS A 250 -12.73 -6.56 28.26
N SER A 251 -11.59 -5.91 28.10
CA SER A 251 -11.45 -4.80 27.15
C SER A 251 -11.33 -5.35 25.73
N LYS A 252 -12.47 -5.39 25.02
CA LYS A 252 -12.50 -5.64 23.57
C LYS A 252 -11.96 -4.45 22.73
N LYS A 253 -11.38 -3.42 23.35
CA LYS A 253 -10.96 -2.19 22.65
C LYS A 253 -9.63 -1.67 23.17
N LEU A 254 -8.61 -1.68 22.30
CA LEU A 254 -7.36 -0.94 22.51
C LEU A 254 -7.66 0.56 22.67
N PRO A 255 -6.84 1.32 23.43
CA PRO A 255 -6.94 2.79 23.47
C PRO A 255 -6.90 3.39 22.06
N ALA A 256 -7.71 4.43 21.80
CA ALA A 256 -7.80 5.08 20.49
C ALA A 256 -6.44 5.56 19.93
N THR A 257 -5.52 5.96 20.81
CA THR A 257 -4.14 6.36 20.47
C THR A 257 -3.27 5.22 19.95
N GLU A 258 -3.58 3.97 20.30
CA GLU A 258 -2.89 2.79 19.75
C GLU A 258 -3.52 2.35 18.42
N LEU A 259 -4.82 2.58 18.24
CA LEU A 259 -5.51 2.32 16.98
C LEU A 259 -5.10 3.30 15.86
N ALA A 260 -4.73 4.53 16.19
CA ALA A 260 -4.22 5.52 15.23
C ALA A 260 -2.87 5.10 14.59
N ILE A 261 -2.08 4.27 15.28
CA ILE A 261 -0.80 3.75 14.79
C ILE A 261 -1.00 2.67 13.69
N ASN A 262 -2.17 2.04 13.62
CA ASN A 262 -2.54 1.13 12.53
C ASN A 262 -2.75 1.85 11.18
N GLU A 263 -2.67 3.18 11.15
CA GLU A 263 -2.67 3.99 9.93
C GLU A 263 -1.26 4.29 9.39
N ILE A 264 -0.20 3.87 10.10
CA ILE A 264 1.16 3.98 9.57
C ILE A 264 1.28 3.04 8.35
N PRO A 265 1.83 3.51 7.21
CA PRO A 265 2.03 2.67 6.03
C PRO A 265 2.84 1.40 6.32
N GLY A 266 2.51 0.31 5.62
CA GLY A 266 3.20 -0.98 5.72
C GLY A 266 2.61 -1.97 6.73
N GLY A 267 3.21 -3.16 6.81
CA GLY A 267 2.87 -4.19 7.81
C GLY A 267 1.58 -4.97 7.57
N LYS A 268 0.98 -4.85 6.38
CA LYS A 268 -0.20 -5.62 5.96
C LYS A 268 0.21 -6.71 4.96
N ASP A 269 -0.13 -7.96 5.27
CA ASP A 269 0.00 -9.07 4.33
C ASP A 269 -0.99 -8.91 3.17
N GLY A 270 -0.63 -9.44 2.01
CA GLY A 270 -1.43 -9.37 0.80
C GLY A 270 -1.33 -8.03 0.06
N VAL A 271 -0.51 -7.07 0.53
CA VAL A 271 0.01 -5.98 -0.31
C VAL A 271 0.91 -6.59 -1.37
N GLY A 272 0.57 -6.38 -2.64
CA GLY A 272 1.18 -7.14 -3.71
C GLY A 272 1.03 -6.46 -5.05
N SER A 273 1.29 -7.21 -6.10
CA SER A 273 1.16 -6.80 -7.51
C SER A 273 1.18 -8.06 -8.35
N ASN A 274 0.63 -8.05 -9.55
CA ASN A 274 1.04 -9.00 -10.58
C ASN A 274 1.73 -8.28 -11.73
N ASN A 275 2.63 -8.99 -12.40
CA ASN A 275 3.03 -8.68 -13.77
C ASN A 275 3.39 -9.98 -14.50
N TRP A 276 3.24 -9.97 -15.82
CA TRP A 276 3.74 -11.05 -16.66
C TRP A 276 4.04 -10.56 -18.07
N ALA A 277 5.08 -11.13 -18.67
CA ALA A 277 5.49 -10.88 -20.03
C ALA A 277 5.43 -12.17 -20.85
N LEU A 278 4.84 -12.10 -22.03
CA LEU A 278 4.80 -13.19 -23.01
C LEU A 278 5.70 -12.81 -24.18
N ASN A 279 6.62 -13.69 -24.56
CA ASN A 279 7.44 -13.52 -25.76
C ASN A 279 6.58 -13.73 -27.03
N GLY A 280 7.06 -13.24 -28.17
CA GLY A 280 6.40 -13.36 -29.48
C GLY A 280 5.96 -14.77 -29.88
N LYS A 281 6.60 -15.83 -29.39
CA LYS A 281 6.17 -17.22 -29.65
C LYS A 281 4.82 -17.58 -29.01
N LEU A 282 4.43 -16.86 -27.97
CA LEU A 282 3.17 -17.04 -27.24
C LEU A 282 2.15 -15.95 -27.57
N THR A 283 2.37 -15.15 -28.62
CA THR A 283 1.47 -14.06 -28.98
C THR A 283 1.05 -14.14 -30.44
N THR A 284 -0.14 -13.61 -30.74
CA THR A 284 -0.71 -13.63 -32.09
C THR A 284 0.07 -12.74 -33.06
N SER A 285 0.65 -11.63 -32.56
CA SER A 285 1.41 -10.68 -33.37
C SER A 285 2.86 -11.09 -33.62
N GLY A 286 3.37 -12.11 -32.92
CA GLY A 286 4.79 -12.47 -32.96
C GLY A 286 5.69 -11.51 -32.18
N LYS A 287 5.14 -10.54 -31.45
CA LYS A 287 5.88 -9.60 -30.57
C LYS A 287 5.37 -9.66 -29.13
N PRO A 288 6.18 -9.23 -28.15
CA PRO A 288 5.82 -9.41 -26.75
C PRO A 288 4.52 -8.71 -26.33
N LEU A 289 3.90 -9.24 -25.28
CA LEU A 289 2.85 -8.58 -24.51
C LEU A 289 3.30 -8.48 -23.05
N LEU A 290 3.06 -7.34 -22.40
CA LEU A 290 3.38 -7.13 -20.98
C LEU A 290 2.15 -6.65 -20.22
N ALA A 291 1.77 -7.34 -19.15
CA ALA A 291 0.74 -6.92 -18.21
C ALA A 291 1.31 -6.56 -16.85
N ASN A 292 0.68 -5.61 -16.17
CA ASN A 292 1.05 -5.17 -14.84
C ASN A 292 -0.15 -4.61 -14.08
N ASP A 293 -0.29 -4.97 -12.81
CA ASP A 293 -1.33 -4.47 -11.91
C ASP A 293 -0.91 -4.43 -10.42
N PRO A 294 -0.30 -3.33 -9.95
CA PRO A 294 0.06 -3.19 -8.54
C PRO A 294 -1.16 -3.12 -7.61
N HIS A 295 -1.19 -3.94 -6.56
CA HIS A 295 -2.25 -4.04 -5.54
C HIS A 295 -1.91 -3.21 -4.29
N LEU A 296 -2.17 -1.91 -4.35
CA LEU A 296 -1.89 -0.95 -3.28
C LEU A 296 -3.17 -0.50 -2.57
N GLY A 297 -3.02 0.23 -1.47
CA GLY A 297 -4.14 0.86 -0.78
C GLY A 297 -4.90 1.82 -1.73
N LEU A 298 -6.22 1.65 -1.81
CA LEU A 298 -7.08 2.46 -2.66
C LEU A 298 -7.33 3.81 -2.00
N SER A 299 -6.90 4.88 -2.67
CA SER A 299 -7.16 6.26 -2.24
C SER A 299 -7.97 7.03 -3.27
N ALA A 300 -8.66 8.06 -2.80
CA ALA A 300 -9.33 9.06 -3.63
C ALA A 300 -8.77 10.46 -3.25
N PRO A 301 -8.00 11.11 -4.15
CA PRO A 301 -7.62 10.64 -5.48
C PRO A 301 -6.62 9.47 -5.45
N ALA A 302 -6.52 8.72 -6.55
CA ALA A 302 -5.62 7.57 -6.67
C ALA A 302 -4.15 7.96 -6.45
N ILE A 303 -3.34 7.00 -6.04
CA ILE A 303 -1.90 7.21 -5.86
C ILE A 303 -1.20 7.56 -7.18
N TRP A 304 -1.70 7.06 -8.31
CA TRP A 304 -1.14 7.28 -9.63
C TRP A 304 -1.67 8.55 -10.32
N TYR A 305 -0.83 9.11 -11.17
CA TYR A 305 -1.17 10.15 -12.14
C TYR A 305 -0.49 9.80 -13.47
N MET A 306 -1.22 9.73 -14.57
CA MET A 306 -0.63 9.41 -15.87
C MET A 306 -0.02 10.66 -16.48
N ALA A 307 1.14 10.54 -17.11
CA ALA A 307 1.76 11.62 -17.87
C ALA A 307 2.63 11.08 -19.02
N HIS A 308 2.74 11.87 -20.08
CA HIS A 308 3.70 11.72 -21.16
C HIS A 308 4.70 12.88 -21.11
N LEU A 309 6.00 12.56 -21.08
CA LEU A 309 7.10 13.52 -21.05
C LEU A 309 7.93 13.38 -22.33
N GLU A 310 8.02 14.47 -23.10
CA GLU A 310 8.79 14.55 -24.33
C GLU A 310 9.76 15.73 -24.29
N ALA A 311 11.05 15.42 -24.38
CA ALA A 311 12.15 16.38 -24.50
C ALA A 311 13.37 15.68 -25.16
N PRO A 312 14.41 16.42 -25.59
CA PRO A 312 15.62 15.79 -26.11
C PRO A 312 16.23 14.77 -25.12
N GLY A 313 16.23 13.48 -25.50
CA GLY A 313 16.73 12.39 -24.66
C GLY A 313 15.73 11.83 -23.63
N LEU A 314 14.48 12.29 -23.65
CA LEU A 314 13.40 11.84 -22.77
C LEU A 314 12.12 11.67 -23.59
N ASN A 315 11.60 10.45 -23.69
CA ASN A 315 10.32 10.19 -24.34
C ASN A 315 9.64 9.01 -23.64
N VAL A 316 8.78 9.32 -22.67
CA VAL A 316 8.23 8.31 -21.76
C VAL A 316 6.77 8.62 -21.42
N ILE A 317 5.92 7.60 -21.42
CA ILE A 317 4.52 7.68 -20.99
C ILE A 317 4.22 6.62 -19.95
N GLY A 318 3.48 6.99 -18.91
CA GLY A 318 3.03 6.03 -17.91
C GLY A 318 2.58 6.67 -16.61
N ALA A 319 2.50 5.84 -15.57
CA ALA A 319 2.10 6.25 -14.24
C ALA A 319 3.26 6.91 -13.48
N THR A 320 3.05 8.13 -13.04
CA THR A 320 3.87 8.86 -12.06
C THR A 320 3.23 8.76 -10.67
N LEU A 321 3.99 9.18 -9.66
CA LEU A 321 3.49 9.40 -8.30
C LEU A 321 3.55 10.90 -8.00
N PRO A 322 2.45 11.57 -7.63
CA PRO A 322 2.48 12.98 -7.22
C PRO A 322 3.48 13.20 -6.07
N GLY A 323 4.58 13.88 -6.37
CA GLY A 323 5.73 14.06 -5.48
C GLY A 323 7.04 13.46 -6.00
N ILE A 324 7.01 12.55 -6.98
CA ILE A 324 8.19 11.88 -7.56
C ILE A 324 8.37 12.32 -9.02
N PRO A 325 9.55 12.82 -9.43
CA PRO A 325 9.77 13.46 -10.73
C PRO A 325 10.06 12.47 -11.86
N ALA A 326 9.24 11.44 -12.04
CA ALA A 326 9.44 10.43 -13.08
C ALA A 326 8.20 9.56 -13.33
N VAL A 327 8.17 8.91 -14.49
CA VAL A 327 7.29 7.76 -14.75
C VAL A 327 7.88 6.54 -14.04
N VAL A 328 7.10 5.96 -13.12
CA VAL A 328 7.49 4.82 -12.29
C VAL A 328 7.20 3.51 -13.02
N LEU A 329 6.05 3.43 -13.68
CA LEU A 329 5.57 2.27 -14.45
C LEU A 329 5.10 2.78 -15.81
N GLY A 330 5.61 2.24 -16.91
CA GLY A 330 5.29 2.81 -18.21
C GLY A 330 6.07 2.21 -19.37
N ARG A 331 6.16 3.01 -20.44
CA ARG A 331 6.86 2.65 -21.67
C ARG A 331 7.52 3.85 -22.34
N THR A 332 8.48 3.54 -23.18
CA THR A 332 8.99 4.43 -24.24
C THR A 332 8.31 4.09 -25.57
N ASP A 333 8.90 4.51 -26.68
CA ASP A 333 8.58 4.04 -28.03
C ASP A 333 9.27 2.71 -28.39
N LYS A 334 10.09 2.14 -27.49
CA LYS A 334 10.89 0.93 -27.74
C LYS A 334 10.71 -0.19 -26.73
N PHE A 335 10.37 0.13 -25.48
CA PHE A 335 10.26 -0.87 -24.43
C PHE A 335 9.28 -0.43 -23.33
N ALA A 336 8.78 -1.40 -22.59
CA ALA A 336 7.88 -1.21 -21.45
C ALA A 336 8.42 -1.93 -20.22
N TRP A 337 8.07 -1.43 -19.03
CA TRP A 337 8.47 -2.03 -17.75
C TRP A 337 7.35 -1.97 -16.71
N SER A 338 7.49 -2.86 -15.73
CA SER A 338 6.50 -3.08 -14.68
C SER A 338 7.19 -3.55 -13.40
N PHE A 339 6.56 -3.33 -12.25
CA PHE A 339 7.10 -3.72 -10.95
C PHE A 339 6.15 -4.63 -10.19
N THR A 340 6.70 -5.63 -9.52
CA THR A 340 6.06 -6.23 -8.34
C THR A 340 6.99 -6.20 -7.14
N ASN A 341 6.41 -6.11 -5.95
CA ASN A 341 7.18 -6.18 -4.71
C ASN A 341 7.87 -7.54 -4.54
N THR A 342 9.11 -7.56 -4.06
CA THR A 342 9.86 -8.78 -3.74
C THR A 342 9.51 -9.37 -2.36
N GLY A 343 8.71 -8.67 -1.55
CA GLY A 343 8.53 -9.00 -0.12
C GLY A 343 9.86 -9.07 0.66
N PRO A 344 10.83 -8.21 0.34
CA PRO A 344 12.23 -8.42 0.70
C PRO A 344 12.42 -8.18 2.20
N ASP A 345 13.28 -8.96 2.84
CA ASP A 345 13.68 -8.72 4.21
C ASP A 345 14.77 -7.65 4.28
N VAL A 346 14.32 -6.40 4.43
CA VAL A 346 15.17 -5.20 4.45
C VAL A 346 15.11 -4.44 5.78
N GLN A 347 14.43 -5.01 6.77
CA GLN A 347 14.10 -4.38 8.05
C GLN A 347 14.25 -5.38 9.19
N ASP A 348 15.23 -5.16 10.07
CA ASP A 348 15.45 -6.00 11.25
C ASP A 348 15.28 -5.17 12.53
N LEU A 349 14.69 -5.80 13.55
CA LEU A 349 14.60 -5.28 14.90
C LEU A 349 15.75 -5.81 15.75
N TYR A 350 16.34 -4.92 16.53
CA TYR A 350 17.37 -5.26 17.50
C TYR A 350 16.89 -4.92 18.91
N ILE A 351 16.93 -5.91 19.80
CA ILE A 351 16.76 -5.75 21.24
C ILE A 351 18.09 -5.27 21.81
N GLU A 352 18.12 -4.03 22.25
CA GLU A 352 19.29 -3.36 22.82
C GLU A 352 19.19 -3.41 24.34
N GLN A 353 20.19 -3.95 25.03
CA GLN A 353 20.20 -3.97 26.50
C GLN A 353 20.69 -2.62 27.02
N LEU A 354 19.87 -1.95 27.82
CA LEU A 354 20.22 -0.67 28.43
C LEU A 354 21.29 -0.86 29.50
N ASP A 355 22.18 0.12 29.65
CA ASP A 355 23.14 0.13 30.75
C ASP A 355 22.42 0.58 32.04
N PRO A 356 22.30 -0.30 33.07
CA PRO A 356 21.56 0.02 34.28
C PRO A 356 22.22 1.13 35.11
N LYS A 357 23.50 1.44 34.87
CA LYS A 357 24.25 2.49 35.57
C LYS A 357 24.31 3.79 34.77
N ASN A 358 24.00 3.76 33.47
CA ASN A 358 24.07 4.91 32.59
C ASN A 358 22.89 4.93 31.60
N PRO A 359 21.82 5.71 31.85
CA PRO A 359 20.65 5.74 30.97
C PRO A 359 20.93 6.33 29.57
N GLY A 360 22.10 6.93 29.35
CA GLY A 360 22.58 7.40 28.06
C GLY A 360 23.35 6.34 27.26
N ALA A 361 23.44 5.10 27.75
CA ALA A 361 24.22 4.04 27.12
C ALA A 361 23.47 2.70 27.04
N TYR A 362 23.94 1.84 26.16
CA TYR A 362 23.46 0.48 25.93
C TYR A 362 24.65 -0.46 25.71
N ARG A 363 24.43 -1.75 25.89
CA ARG A 363 25.48 -2.77 25.75
C ARG A 363 25.80 -3.03 24.27
N GLY A 364 27.04 -2.79 23.88
CA GLY A 364 27.63 -3.23 22.63
C GLY A 364 28.39 -4.56 22.76
N PRO A 365 28.95 -5.09 21.65
CA PRO A 365 29.66 -6.37 21.63
C PRO A 365 30.97 -6.34 22.41
N GLU A 366 31.62 -5.17 22.49
CA GLU A 366 32.93 -4.98 23.11
C GLU A 366 32.87 -4.11 24.39
N GLY A 367 31.67 -3.64 24.78
CA GLY A 367 31.50 -2.75 25.93
C GLY A 367 30.28 -1.84 25.80
N SER A 368 30.09 -0.95 26.77
CA SER A 368 29.00 0.04 26.78
C SER A 368 29.18 1.08 25.67
N LEU A 369 28.11 1.40 24.94
CA LEU A 369 28.06 2.36 23.84
C LEU A 369 27.05 3.46 24.15
N SER A 370 27.35 4.71 23.81
CA SER A 370 26.41 5.82 23.99
C SER A 370 25.37 5.88 22.86
N PHE A 371 24.14 6.29 23.20
CA PHE A 371 23.15 6.66 22.19
C PHE A 371 23.58 7.92 21.45
N LYS A 372 23.33 7.99 20.15
CA LYS A 372 23.21 9.28 19.47
C LYS A 372 21.84 9.85 19.80
N VAL A 373 21.77 11.12 20.16
CA VAL A 373 20.53 11.76 20.59
C VAL A 373 20.29 13.01 19.75
N ARG A 374 19.05 13.15 19.26
CA ARG A 374 18.57 14.40 18.65
C ARG A 374 17.28 14.84 19.32
N GLN A 375 17.08 16.15 19.40
CA GLN A 375 15.84 16.72 19.88
C GLN A 375 14.89 16.96 18.69
N GLU A 376 13.65 16.54 18.84
CA GLU A 376 12.57 16.78 17.88
C GLU A 376 11.50 17.68 18.50
N ILE A 377 10.82 18.45 17.66
CA ILE A 377 9.73 19.34 18.02
C ILE A 377 8.58 19.09 17.03
N ILE A 378 7.38 18.84 17.55
CA ILE A 378 6.16 18.70 16.76
C ILE A 378 5.18 19.79 17.20
N ASP A 379 4.82 20.68 16.28
CA ASP A 379 3.75 21.65 16.51
C ASP A 379 2.39 20.95 16.38
N ILE A 380 1.45 21.31 17.25
CA ILE A 380 0.13 20.65 17.35
C ILE A 380 -0.96 21.72 17.25
N LYS A 381 -1.91 21.54 16.33
CA LYS A 381 -3.02 22.47 16.17
C LYS A 381 -3.82 22.60 17.46
N GLY A 382 -3.87 23.80 18.02
CA GLY A 382 -4.64 24.11 19.23
C GLY A 382 -3.98 23.69 20.55
N GLU A 383 -2.75 23.15 20.53
CA GLU A 383 -2.02 22.72 21.74
C GLU A 383 -0.56 23.21 21.70
N PRO A 384 0.14 23.28 22.86
CA PRO A 384 1.58 23.53 22.88
C PRO A 384 2.38 22.45 22.12
N PRO A 385 3.56 22.80 21.56
CA PRO A 385 4.36 21.84 20.81
C PRO A 385 4.91 20.72 21.72
N LEU A 386 4.95 19.49 21.19
CA LEU A 386 5.61 18.36 21.83
C LEU A 386 7.11 18.43 21.55
N ARG A 387 7.92 18.43 22.62
CA ARG A 387 9.38 18.29 22.54
C ARG A 387 9.77 16.92 23.08
N PHE A 388 10.57 16.18 22.34
CA PHE A 388 11.06 14.88 22.78
C PHE A 388 12.44 14.58 22.21
N LEU A 389 13.12 13.61 22.80
CA LEU A 389 14.40 13.13 22.33
C LEU A 389 14.18 11.87 21.49
N VAL A 390 14.95 11.75 20.41
CA VAL A 390 15.09 10.50 19.68
C VAL A 390 16.48 9.96 19.92
N LYS A 391 16.55 8.67 20.29
CA LYS A 391 17.78 7.92 20.44
C LYS A 391 18.04 7.08 19.18
N GLU A 392 19.30 6.94 18.83
CA GLU A 392 19.77 6.01 17.80
C GLU A 392 20.91 5.16 18.35
N THR A 393 20.90 3.87 18.03
CA THR A 393 22.00 2.92 18.28
C THR A 393 22.84 2.73 17.02
N ARG A 394 23.82 1.81 17.07
CA ARG A 394 24.56 1.38 15.87
C ARG A 394 23.66 0.72 14.81
N HIS A 395 22.50 0.19 15.22
CA HIS A 395 21.54 -0.46 14.33
C HIS A 395 20.51 0.50 13.75
N GLY A 396 20.22 1.62 14.42
CA GLY A 396 19.31 2.63 13.89
C GLY A 396 18.46 3.31 14.97
N PRO A 397 17.35 3.98 14.60
CA PRO A 397 16.49 4.66 15.54
C PRO A 397 15.82 3.70 16.53
N VAL A 398 15.75 4.11 17.80
CA VAL A 398 15.03 3.40 18.86
C VAL A 398 13.54 3.68 18.74
N ILE A 399 12.75 2.66 18.36
CA ILE A 399 11.30 2.77 18.11
C ILE A 399 10.44 2.46 19.33
N SER A 400 10.97 1.78 20.35
CA SER A 400 10.20 1.37 21.54
C SER A 400 9.63 2.55 22.35
N GLU A 401 10.18 3.75 22.20
CA GLU A 401 9.67 4.95 22.87
C GLU A 401 8.49 5.62 22.14
N SER A 402 8.39 5.47 20.81
CA SER A 402 7.36 6.10 19.96
C SER A 402 6.34 5.12 19.37
N TYR A 403 6.56 3.81 19.53
CA TYR A 403 5.66 2.77 19.06
C TYR A 403 5.06 1.99 20.24
N ALA A 404 3.77 2.22 20.51
CA ALA A 404 3.10 1.70 21.70
C ALA A 404 3.17 0.17 21.80
N ARG A 405 3.03 -0.53 20.66
CA ARG A 405 3.08 -1.99 20.61
C ARG A 405 4.45 -2.56 21.00
N ALA A 406 5.54 -1.94 20.55
CA ALA A 406 6.89 -2.30 21.01
C ALA A 406 7.03 -2.08 22.52
N LYS A 407 6.53 -0.97 23.07
CA LYS A 407 6.53 -0.69 24.51
C LYS A 407 5.74 -1.73 25.34
N ARG A 408 4.66 -2.29 24.77
CA ARG A 408 3.90 -3.38 25.40
C ARG A 408 4.65 -4.71 25.36
N ALA A 409 5.40 -4.97 24.29
CA ALA A 409 6.04 -6.25 24.06
C ALA A 409 7.28 -6.49 24.95
N ILE A 410 8.09 -5.46 25.22
CA ILE A 410 9.36 -5.59 25.96
C ILE A 410 9.40 -4.76 27.25
N ASP A 411 10.24 -5.18 28.19
CA ASP A 411 10.60 -4.44 29.39
C ASP A 411 11.47 -3.23 29.00
N THR A 412 10.83 -2.08 28.78
CA THR A 412 11.52 -0.87 28.32
C THR A 412 12.42 -0.20 29.36
N ASP A 413 12.42 -0.68 30.61
CA ASP A 413 13.33 -0.21 31.65
C ASP A 413 14.70 -0.89 31.54
N ARG A 414 14.74 -2.08 30.90
CA ARG A 414 15.95 -2.88 30.70
C ARG A 414 16.38 -2.98 29.24
N PHE A 415 15.44 -2.79 28.30
CA PHE A 415 15.68 -2.98 26.89
C PHE A 415 15.11 -1.84 26.03
N ALA A 416 15.72 -1.62 24.88
CA ALA A 416 15.20 -0.79 23.80
C ALA A 416 15.01 -1.64 22.54
N LEU A 417 14.10 -1.23 21.66
CA LEU A 417 13.93 -1.84 20.35
C LEU A 417 14.39 -0.86 19.28
N ALA A 418 15.46 -1.19 18.56
CA ALA A 418 15.99 -0.40 17.45
C ALA A 418 15.60 -1.01 16.10
N LEU A 419 15.35 -0.18 15.09
CA LEU A 419 15.06 -0.61 13.72
C LEU A 419 16.26 -0.36 12.82
N ARG A 420 16.83 -1.43 12.25
CA ARG A 420 17.79 -1.35 11.14
C ARG A 420 17.02 -1.48 9.84
N TRP A 421 17.17 -0.51 8.94
CA TRP A 421 16.43 -0.48 7.67
C TRP A 421 17.29 0.08 6.54
N THR A 422 17.41 -0.68 5.44
CA THR A 422 18.23 -0.30 4.27
C THR A 422 17.80 1.05 3.68
N ALA A 423 16.51 1.41 3.69
CA ALA A 423 16.06 2.66 3.08
C ALA A 423 16.63 3.92 3.77
N LEU A 424 17.05 3.81 5.04
CA LEU A 424 17.67 4.90 5.80
C LEU A 424 19.18 5.04 5.55
N ASP A 425 19.80 4.12 4.80
CA ASP A 425 21.23 4.18 4.47
C ASP A 425 21.56 5.43 3.63
N LEU A 426 22.75 5.99 3.82
CA LEU A 426 23.18 7.22 3.15
C LEU A 426 23.47 6.99 1.65
N GLU A 427 23.69 5.74 1.27
CA GLU A 427 24.03 5.25 -0.06
C GLU A 427 22.78 5.11 -0.95
N ASN A 428 21.58 5.25 -0.41
CA ASN A 428 20.34 5.11 -1.16
C ASN A 428 20.17 6.22 -2.21
N GLN A 429 20.23 5.84 -3.49
CA GLN A 429 20.08 6.73 -4.64
C GLN A 429 18.86 6.42 -5.52
N SER A 430 17.82 5.82 -4.94
CA SER A 430 16.70 5.24 -5.71
C SER A 430 15.98 6.25 -6.62
N VAL A 431 15.78 7.49 -6.17
CA VAL A 431 15.16 8.53 -7.01
C VAL A 431 16.08 8.96 -8.16
N ALA A 432 17.40 8.96 -7.97
CA ALA A 432 18.35 9.22 -9.05
C ALA A 432 18.35 8.07 -10.07
N GLY A 433 18.30 6.81 -9.60
CA GLY A 433 18.15 5.64 -10.48
C GLY A 433 16.87 5.70 -11.31
N LEU A 434 15.76 6.12 -10.71
CA LEU A 434 14.48 6.28 -11.41
C LEU A 434 14.53 7.34 -12.52
N LEU A 435 15.23 8.46 -12.29
CA LEU A 435 15.46 9.47 -13.33
C LEU A 435 16.28 8.89 -14.49
N ASP A 436 17.31 8.10 -14.20
CA ASP A 436 18.15 7.47 -15.22
C ASP A 436 17.36 6.42 -16.04
N MET A 437 16.48 5.66 -15.38
CA MET A 437 15.58 4.71 -16.06
C MET A 437 14.71 5.40 -17.11
N ASN A 438 14.19 6.58 -16.81
CA ASN A 438 13.33 7.35 -17.73
C ASN A 438 14.10 7.88 -18.95
N HIS A 439 15.43 7.97 -18.87
CA HIS A 439 16.32 8.40 -19.97
C HIS A 439 17.01 7.22 -20.69
N ALA A 440 16.71 5.99 -20.29
CA ALA A 440 17.29 4.80 -20.91
C ALA A 440 16.82 4.65 -22.37
N LYS A 441 17.76 4.27 -23.25
CA LYS A 441 17.51 4.19 -24.71
C LYS A 441 17.12 2.78 -25.17
N ASP A 442 17.37 1.79 -24.32
CA ASP A 442 17.19 0.36 -24.53
C ASP A 442 17.16 -0.35 -23.17
N LEU A 443 16.85 -1.65 -23.18
CA LEU A 443 16.76 -2.45 -21.96
C LEU A 443 18.09 -2.62 -21.23
N ASP A 444 19.23 -2.55 -21.91
CA ASP A 444 20.53 -2.70 -21.27
C ASP A 444 20.88 -1.44 -20.46
N ALA A 445 20.73 -0.26 -21.06
CA ALA A 445 20.85 1.02 -20.35
C ALA A 445 19.85 1.10 -19.18
N PHE A 446 18.64 0.58 -19.36
CA PHE A 446 17.63 0.53 -18.30
C PHE A 446 18.08 -0.36 -17.14
N LYS A 447 18.60 -1.56 -17.41
CA LYS A 447 19.16 -2.47 -16.38
C LYS A 447 20.36 -1.85 -15.67
N GLN A 448 21.19 -1.09 -16.36
CA GLN A 448 22.30 -0.36 -15.71
C GLN A 448 21.78 0.73 -14.75
N ALA A 449 20.69 1.43 -15.11
CA ALA A 449 20.06 2.40 -14.22
C ALA A 449 19.48 1.74 -12.94
N LEU A 450 18.94 0.52 -13.05
CA LEU A 450 18.43 -0.25 -11.91
C LEU A 450 19.47 -0.52 -10.82
N ARG A 451 20.77 -0.49 -11.13
CA ARG A 451 21.85 -0.64 -10.12
C ARG A 451 21.85 0.46 -9.06
N LYS A 452 21.26 1.62 -9.36
CA LYS A 452 21.08 2.72 -8.40
C LYS A 452 19.82 2.59 -7.55
N ASN A 453 18.92 1.66 -7.90
CA ASN A 453 17.74 1.39 -7.09
C ASN A 453 18.14 0.67 -5.80
N TYR A 454 17.83 1.28 -4.66
CA TYR A 454 18.21 0.79 -3.34
C TYR A 454 16.97 0.33 -2.56
N ALA A 455 15.95 1.18 -2.48
CA ALA A 455 14.68 0.92 -1.81
C ALA A 455 13.52 1.75 -2.45
N PRO A 456 12.30 1.20 -2.58
CA PRO A 456 11.95 -0.19 -2.31
C PRO A 456 12.60 -1.16 -3.29
N MET A 457 12.86 -2.38 -2.83
CA MET A 457 13.34 -3.44 -3.71
C MET A 457 12.15 -4.03 -4.48
N GLN A 458 12.33 -4.22 -5.79
CA GLN A 458 11.26 -4.59 -6.72
C GLN A 458 11.74 -5.65 -7.71
N ASN A 459 10.83 -6.49 -8.17
CA ASN A 459 10.99 -7.30 -9.38
C ASN A 459 10.57 -6.45 -10.57
N VAL A 460 11.50 -6.23 -11.50
CA VAL A 460 11.24 -5.42 -12.70
C VAL A 460 11.07 -6.32 -13.90
N VAL A 461 9.84 -6.45 -14.41
CA VAL A 461 9.57 -7.20 -15.65
C VAL A 461 9.47 -6.23 -16.82
N MET A 462 10.22 -6.51 -17.87
CA MET A 462 10.44 -5.67 -19.03
C MET A 462 10.17 -6.42 -20.33
N ALA A 463 9.76 -5.70 -21.36
CA ALA A 463 9.67 -6.20 -22.72
C ALA A 463 10.00 -5.10 -23.74
N ASP A 464 10.54 -5.48 -24.89
CA ASP A 464 10.87 -4.53 -25.97
C ASP A 464 10.27 -4.92 -27.33
N VAL A 465 10.31 -3.97 -28.26
CA VAL A 465 9.85 -4.13 -29.64
C VAL A 465 10.71 -5.09 -30.47
N ASP A 466 11.93 -5.40 -30.02
CA ASP A 466 12.84 -6.33 -30.70
C ASP A 466 12.46 -7.79 -30.42
N GLY A 467 11.69 -8.04 -29.37
CA GLY A 467 11.15 -9.37 -29.04
C GLY A 467 11.62 -9.89 -27.71
N ASN A 468 12.35 -9.11 -26.92
CA ASN A 468 12.91 -9.55 -25.66
C ASN A 468 11.90 -9.41 -24.53
N ILE A 469 11.94 -10.36 -23.59
CA ILE A 469 11.34 -10.27 -22.27
C ILE A 469 12.40 -10.50 -21.20
N SER A 470 12.33 -9.75 -20.10
CA SER A 470 13.34 -9.81 -19.04
C SER A 470 12.73 -9.58 -17.65
N LEU A 471 13.32 -10.22 -16.65
CA LEU A 471 13.13 -9.94 -15.23
C LEU A 471 14.48 -9.51 -14.66
N GLN A 472 14.50 -8.41 -13.91
CA GLN A 472 15.61 -8.03 -13.06
C GLN A 472 15.08 -7.59 -11.71
N THR A 473 15.46 -8.28 -10.64
CA THR A 473 15.24 -7.78 -9.30
C THR A 473 16.23 -6.65 -8.99
N ALA A 474 15.76 -5.55 -8.41
CA ALA A 474 16.56 -4.36 -8.15
C ALA A 474 16.27 -3.80 -6.74
N GLY A 475 17.32 -3.57 -5.96
CA GLY A 475 17.26 -3.08 -4.58
C GLY A 475 18.39 -3.65 -3.74
N VAL A 476 18.38 -3.37 -2.44
CA VAL A 476 19.40 -3.84 -1.49
C VAL A 476 18.78 -4.72 -0.41
N ALA A 477 19.29 -5.95 -0.30
CA ALA A 477 18.92 -6.91 0.74
C ALA A 477 20.17 -7.31 1.56
N PRO A 478 20.08 -7.37 2.91
CA PRO A 478 21.12 -7.91 3.76
C PRO A 478 21.43 -9.37 3.41
N LYS A 479 22.72 -9.72 3.43
CA LYS A 479 23.15 -11.10 3.18
C LYS A 479 22.84 -11.97 4.41
N ARG A 480 22.08 -13.04 4.23
CA ARG A 480 21.71 -14.00 5.28
C ARG A 480 21.87 -15.43 4.77
N THR A 481 22.28 -16.35 5.64
CA THR A 481 22.41 -17.77 5.30
C THR A 481 21.22 -18.55 5.84
N LEU A 482 20.47 -19.24 4.97
CA LEU A 482 19.31 -20.03 5.36
C LEU A 482 19.70 -21.07 6.43
N HIS A 483 18.81 -21.33 7.39
CA HIS A 483 19.02 -22.25 8.52
C HIS A 483 20.11 -21.82 9.52
N GLN A 484 20.66 -20.61 9.43
CA GLN A 484 21.68 -20.10 10.36
C GLN A 484 21.22 -18.86 11.11
N GLY A 485 21.37 -18.87 12.42
CA GLY A 485 20.97 -17.75 13.28
C GLY A 485 19.47 -17.48 13.19
N LEU A 486 19.07 -16.23 13.39
CA LEU A 486 17.67 -15.81 13.33
C LEU A 486 17.15 -15.61 11.91
N TYR A 487 18.02 -15.49 10.90
CA TYR A 487 17.64 -15.28 9.50
C TYR A 487 16.70 -14.06 9.24
N GLY A 488 16.61 -13.08 10.16
CA GLY A 488 15.68 -11.94 10.04
C GLY A 488 14.20 -12.31 10.27
N VAL A 489 13.92 -13.45 10.91
CA VAL A 489 12.54 -13.85 11.23
C VAL A 489 12.05 -13.29 12.57
N ALA A 490 12.96 -12.90 13.47
CA ALA A 490 12.62 -12.44 14.81
C ALA A 490 13.69 -11.47 15.34
N PRO A 491 13.34 -10.56 16.27
CA PRO A 491 14.25 -9.52 16.74
C PRO A 491 15.56 -10.08 17.30
N ALA A 492 16.68 -9.56 16.82
CA ALA A 492 18.03 -9.97 17.18
C ALA A 492 18.51 -9.34 18.50
N LEU A 493 19.50 -9.95 19.16
CA LEU A 493 20.13 -9.38 20.35
C LEU A 493 21.24 -8.40 19.93
N GLY A 494 21.08 -7.11 20.22
CA GLY A 494 21.95 -6.04 19.74
C GLY A 494 23.38 -6.06 20.31
N TRP A 495 23.63 -6.77 21.41
CA TRP A 495 25.00 -6.94 21.94
C TRP A 495 25.74 -8.14 21.34
N GLU A 496 25.10 -8.94 20.48
CA GLU A 496 25.73 -10.11 19.86
C GLU A 496 26.12 -9.83 18.41
N LYS A 497 27.42 -9.71 18.17
CA LYS A 497 28.01 -9.39 16.87
C LYS A 497 27.59 -10.33 15.73
N GLN A 498 27.22 -11.58 16.05
CA GLN A 498 26.78 -12.57 15.05
C GLN A 498 25.50 -12.17 14.30
N TYR A 499 24.70 -11.25 14.87
CA TYR A 499 23.47 -10.77 14.24
C TYR A 499 23.63 -9.45 13.48
N ASP A 500 24.83 -8.86 13.46
CA ASP A 500 25.11 -7.68 12.65
C ASP A 500 25.09 -8.05 11.16
N TRP A 501 24.54 -7.18 10.31
CA TRP A 501 24.56 -7.39 8.86
C TRP A 501 26.01 -7.45 8.34
N ALA A 502 26.39 -8.61 7.77
CA ALA A 502 27.73 -8.84 7.23
C ALA A 502 27.93 -8.30 5.80
N GLY A 503 27.05 -7.42 5.34
CA GLY A 503 26.99 -6.87 3.98
C GLY A 503 25.65 -7.16 3.29
N ASN A 504 25.58 -6.79 2.02
CA ASN A 504 24.38 -6.93 1.19
C ASN A 504 24.61 -7.96 0.07
N VAL A 505 23.51 -8.52 -0.46
CA VAL A 505 23.55 -9.34 -1.68
C VAL A 505 23.99 -8.46 -2.86
N PRO A 506 25.06 -8.83 -3.61
CA PRO A 506 25.47 -8.09 -4.79
C PRO A 506 24.37 -8.02 -5.86
N PHE A 507 24.25 -6.90 -6.56
CA PHE A 507 23.22 -6.71 -7.61
C PHE A 507 23.21 -7.83 -8.67
N ASP A 508 24.40 -8.25 -9.13
CA ASP A 508 24.54 -9.29 -10.15
C ASP A 508 24.19 -10.70 -9.64
N GLN A 509 23.96 -10.87 -8.33
CA GLN A 509 23.47 -12.11 -7.71
C GLN A 509 21.96 -12.06 -7.43
N LEU A 510 21.32 -10.90 -7.61
CA LEU A 510 19.86 -10.79 -7.46
C LEU A 510 19.15 -11.58 -8.57
N PRO A 511 17.92 -12.08 -8.30
CA PRO A 511 17.17 -12.82 -9.29
C PRO A 511 17.03 -12.07 -10.61
N SER A 512 17.33 -12.75 -11.70
CA SER A 512 17.19 -12.22 -13.05
C SER A 512 16.86 -13.34 -14.04
N SER A 513 16.22 -12.98 -15.14
CA SER A 513 15.91 -13.88 -16.24
C SER A 513 15.83 -13.08 -17.53
N ASN A 514 16.41 -13.60 -18.62
CA ASN A 514 16.38 -12.96 -19.93
C ASN A 514 15.95 -14.00 -20.96
N ASN A 515 14.82 -13.77 -21.63
CA ASN A 515 14.27 -14.67 -22.65
C ASN A 515 14.30 -16.15 -22.23
N PRO A 516 13.63 -16.54 -21.13
CA PRO A 516 13.66 -17.91 -20.65
C PRO A 516 13.05 -18.87 -21.68
N ASP A 517 13.48 -20.14 -21.67
CA ASP A 517 12.99 -21.19 -22.58
C ASP A 517 11.46 -21.38 -22.53
N ALA A 518 10.85 -21.08 -21.38
CA ALA A 518 9.40 -21.10 -21.18
C ALA A 518 8.67 -20.07 -22.07
N ASN A 519 9.37 -19.07 -22.61
CA ASN A 519 8.85 -17.95 -23.41
C ASN A 519 7.87 -17.03 -22.66
N TRP A 520 7.81 -17.12 -21.33
CA TRP A 520 7.06 -16.21 -20.47
C TRP A 520 7.82 -15.94 -19.16
N ILE A 521 7.48 -14.82 -18.52
CA ILE A 521 7.92 -14.42 -17.17
C ILE A 521 6.67 -13.98 -16.41
N ALA A 522 6.50 -14.41 -15.16
CA ALA A 522 5.40 -13.97 -14.31
C ALA A 522 5.87 -13.77 -12.87
N THR A 523 5.42 -12.69 -12.23
CA THR A 523 5.61 -12.46 -10.80
C THR A 523 4.32 -11.96 -10.17
N ALA A 524 4.04 -12.47 -8.98
CA ALA A 524 2.87 -12.18 -8.15
C ALA A 524 3.24 -12.26 -6.66
N ASN A 525 4.42 -11.73 -6.29
CA ASN A 525 5.01 -11.71 -4.94
C ASN A 525 5.32 -13.09 -4.32
N GLN A 526 5.17 -14.16 -5.09
CA GLN A 526 5.63 -15.49 -4.71
C GLN A 526 7.16 -15.52 -4.58
N ARG A 527 7.69 -16.59 -3.98
CA ARG A 527 9.13 -16.83 -3.89
C ARG A 527 9.82 -16.76 -5.25
N ILE A 528 10.79 -15.86 -5.36
CA ILE A 528 11.67 -15.69 -6.53
C ILE A 528 13.11 -15.93 -6.09
N LEU A 529 13.80 -16.79 -6.83
CA LEU A 529 15.18 -17.19 -6.55
C LEU A 529 16.08 -16.91 -7.75
N ALA A 530 17.32 -16.50 -7.50
CA ALA A 530 18.37 -16.59 -8.49
C ALA A 530 18.71 -18.06 -8.73
N SER A 531 19.12 -18.41 -9.95
CA SER A 531 19.42 -19.81 -10.33
C SER A 531 20.58 -20.44 -9.55
N ASN A 532 21.37 -19.62 -8.85
CA ASN A 532 22.64 -19.99 -8.21
C ASN A 532 22.81 -19.44 -6.78
N ASP A 533 21.78 -18.88 -6.15
CA ASP A 533 21.89 -18.32 -4.78
C ASP A 533 21.06 -19.10 -3.75
N PRO A 534 21.69 -19.71 -2.73
CA PRO A 534 20.99 -20.36 -1.62
C PRO A 534 20.39 -19.37 -0.60
N ASN A 535 20.54 -18.06 -0.77
CA ASN A 535 20.08 -17.05 0.19
C ASN A 535 18.81 -16.35 -0.32
N PRO A 536 17.61 -16.82 0.07
CA PRO A 536 16.38 -16.13 -0.30
C PRO A 536 16.37 -14.68 0.22
N LEU A 537 15.65 -13.82 -0.49
CA LEU A 537 15.49 -12.41 -0.13
C LEU A 537 14.68 -12.20 1.16
N THR A 538 13.93 -13.21 1.58
CA THR A 538 13.06 -13.21 2.77
C THR A 538 12.69 -14.65 3.15
N GLY A 539 12.30 -14.87 4.41
CA GLY A 539 11.63 -16.10 4.86
C GLY A 539 10.09 -16.07 4.73
N ASP A 540 9.53 -14.90 4.43
CA ASP A 540 8.12 -14.56 4.64
C ASP A 540 7.36 -14.25 3.34
N TRP A 541 7.53 -15.11 2.33
CA TRP A 541 6.92 -14.99 1.00
C TRP A 541 5.40 -15.17 1.01
N ASP A 542 4.72 -14.51 0.07
CA ASP A 542 3.29 -14.72 -0.18
C ASP A 542 3.01 -16.08 -0.83
N LEU A 543 1.82 -16.64 -0.56
CA LEU A 543 1.34 -17.85 -1.22
C LEU A 543 1.37 -17.73 -2.75
N PRO A 544 1.80 -18.78 -3.48
CA PRO A 544 1.96 -18.70 -4.94
C PRO A 544 0.65 -18.70 -5.73
N THR A 545 -0.51 -18.80 -5.05
CA THR A 545 -1.87 -18.86 -5.63
C THR A 545 -2.09 -17.98 -6.88
N ARG A 546 -1.76 -16.68 -6.83
CA ARG A 546 -1.91 -15.78 -7.97
C ARG A 546 -0.96 -16.09 -9.12
N HIS A 547 0.31 -16.34 -8.80
CA HIS A 547 1.31 -16.73 -9.78
C HIS A 547 0.91 -18.03 -10.50
N ASP A 548 0.52 -19.04 -9.73
CA ASP A 548 0.15 -20.34 -10.28
C ASP A 548 -1.07 -20.21 -11.19
N ARG A 549 -2.05 -19.39 -10.81
CA ARG A 549 -3.21 -19.07 -11.66
C ARG A 549 -2.82 -18.33 -12.95
N ILE A 550 -1.88 -17.40 -12.89
CA ILE A 550 -1.35 -16.72 -14.08
C ILE A 550 -0.70 -17.75 -15.02
N VAL A 551 0.13 -18.66 -14.48
CA VAL A 551 0.81 -19.70 -15.25
C VAL A 551 -0.19 -20.70 -15.86
N GLU A 552 -1.24 -21.09 -15.12
CA GLU A 552 -2.33 -21.91 -15.66
C GLU A 552 -2.98 -21.24 -16.88
N LEU A 553 -3.31 -19.94 -16.78
CA LEU A 553 -3.95 -19.21 -17.86
C LEU A 553 -3.03 -19.03 -19.07
N ILE A 554 -1.74 -18.78 -18.86
CA ILE A 554 -0.73 -18.73 -19.94
C ILE A 554 -0.67 -20.09 -20.67
N LYS A 555 -0.67 -21.20 -19.92
CA LYS A 555 -0.59 -22.55 -20.51
C LYS A 555 -1.90 -23.04 -21.12
N SER A 556 -3.03 -22.41 -20.77
CA SER A 556 -4.36 -22.79 -21.28
C SER A 556 -4.56 -22.48 -22.76
N LYS A 557 -3.68 -21.66 -23.36
CA LYS A 557 -3.71 -21.27 -24.78
C LYS A 557 -2.32 -21.41 -25.39
N SER A 558 -2.27 -21.67 -26.70
CA SER A 558 -1.01 -21.70 -27.45
C SER A 558 -0.48 -20.30 -27.76
N VAL A 559 -1.37 -19.34 -27.99
CA VAL A 559 -1.05 -17.93 -28.27
C VAL A 559 -2.04 -17.00 -27.59
N HIS A 560 -1.57 -15.80 -27.27
CA HIS A 560 -2.29 -14.74 -26.58
C HIS A 560 -2.36 -13.45 -27.41
N ASP A 561 -3.39 -12.67 -27.17
CA ASP A 561 -3.57 -11.31 -27.66
C ASP A 561 -3.93 -10.38 -26.49
N LEU A 562 -4.08 -9.09 -26.78
CA LEU A 562 -4.43 -8.08 -25.77
C LEU A 562 -5.77 -8.38 -25.06
N ALA A 563 -6.74 -8.95 -25.77
CA ALA A 563 -8.04 -9.35 -25.20
C ALA A 563 -7.90 -10.49 -24.18
N SER A 564 -7.04 -11.46 -24.46
CA SER A 564 -6.71 -12.54 -23.52
C SER A 564 -5.97 -12.01 -22.29
N MET A 565 -5.03 -11.08 -22.44
CA MET A 565 -4.30 -10.45 -21.32
C MET A 565 -5.27 -9.67 -20.42
N LYS A 566 -6.22 -8.93 -21.01
CA LYS A 566 -7.31 -8.26 -20.29
C LYS A 566 -8.18 -9.24 -19.51
N SER A 567 -8.52 -10.37 -20.12
CA SER A 567 -9.32 -11.41 -19.46
C SER A 567 -8.58 -12.06 -18.29
N MET A 568 -7.27 -12.25 -18.41
CA MET A 568 -6.44 -12.76 -17.31
C MET A 568 -6.41 -11.79 -16.11
N GLN A 569 -6.26 -10.48 -16.33
CA GLN A 569 -6.35 -9.48 -15.25
C GLN A 569 -7.73 -9.44 -14.57
N ALA A 570 -8.78 -9.92 -15.25
CA ALA A 570 -10.14 -10.02 -14.71
C ALA A 570 -10.41 -11.33 -13.93
N ASP A 571 -9.48 -12.30 -13.95
CA ASP A 571 -9.74 -13.64 -13.40
C ASP A 571 -9.92 -13.60 -11.87
N THR A 572 -11.01 -14.23 -11.42
CA THR A 572 -11.52 -14.17 -10.05
C THR A 572 -11.50 -15.54 -9.36
N LEU A 573 -10.87 -16.54 -9.97
CA LEU A 573 -10.72 -17.86 -9.35
C LEU A 573 -9.69 -17.79 -8.22
N SER A 574 -10.13 -18.09 -7.00
CA SER A 574 -9.29 -18.08 -5.81
C SER A 574 -8.66 -19.45 -5.56
N LEU A 575 -7.37 -19.61 -5.91
CA LEU A 575 -6.63 -20.83 -5.55
C LEU A 575 -6.42 -20.94 -4.03
N GLY A 576 -6.58 -19.86 -3.26
CA GLY A 576 -6.62 -19.90 -1.81
C GLY A 576 -7.93 -20.45 -1.24
N ALA A 577 -9.01 -20.55 -2.04
CA ALA A 577 -10.27 -21.17 -1.65
C ALA A 577 -10.29 -22.68 -1.94
N THR A 578 -9.62 -23.11 -3.00
CA THR A 578 -9.69 -24.49 -3.52
C THR A 578 -9.42 -25.57 -2.46
N PRO A 579 -8.36 -25.48 -1.63
CA PRO A 579 -8.08 -26.51 -0.60
C PRO A 579 -9.15 -26.61 0.50
N LEU A 580 -10.06 -25.64 0.60
CA LEU A 580 -11.08 -25.56 1.62
C LEU A 580 -12.48 -25.96 1.11
N LEU A 581 -12.66 -26.11 -0.21
CA LEU A 581 -13.98 -26.31 -0.81
C LEU A 581 -14.63 -27.63 -0.38
N GLU A 582 -13.87 -28.71 -0.23
CA GLU A 582 -14.43 -29.98 0.23
C GLU A 582 -14.97 -29.87 1.66
N LEU A 583 -14.17 -29.32 2.59
CA LEU A 583 -14.58 -29.13 3.97
C LEU A 583 -15.81 -28.19 4.05
N PHE A 584 -15.80 -27.09 3.30
CA PHE A 584 -16.92 -26.16 3.21
C PHE A 584 -18.21 -26.82 2.72
N LYS A 585 -18.13 -27.60 1.63
CA LYS A 585 -19.29 -28.29 1.04
C LYS A 585 -19.80 -29.45 1.90
N SER A 586 -18.92 -30.02 2.74
CA SER A 586 -19.28 -31.08 3.69
C SER A 586 -19.88 -30.57 5.00
N ALA A 587 -19.87 -29.24 5.22
CA ALA A 587 -20.33 -28.64 6.47
C ALA A 587 -21.81 -28.97 6.73
N GLN A 588 -22.08 -29.44 7.94
CA GLN A 588 -23.41 -29.68 8.47
C GLN A 588 -23.78 -28.55 9.42
N SER A 589 -25.02 -28.09 9.37
CA SER A 589 -25.47 -26.96 10.18
C SER A 589 -26.89 -27.16 10.68
N LYS A 590 -27.14 -26.64 11.89
CA LYS A 590 -28.47 -26.66 12.52
C LYS A 590 -29.24 -25.38 12.24
N HIS A 591 -28.63 -24.41 11.55
CA HIS A 591 -29.25 -23.14 11.21
C HIS A 591 -30.43 -23.33 10.24
N PRO A 592 -31.57 -22.64 10.42
CA PRO A 592 -32.75 -22.80 9.56
C PRO A 592 -32.50 -22.54 8.06
N LEU A 593 -31.49 -21.71 7.74
CA LEU A 593 -31.12 -21.37 6.36
C LEU A 593 -30.11 -22.34 5.73
N ALA A 594 -29.62 -23.36 6.46
CA ALA A 594 -28.52 -24.20 6.02
C ALA A 594 -28.80 -24.94 4.71
N GLN A 595 -29.97 -25.57 4.58
CA GLN A 595 -30.33 -26.32 3.37
C GLN A 595 -30.31 -25.43 2.12
N GLN A 596 -30.85 -24.22 2.22
CA GLN A 596 -30.87 -23.27 1.11
C GLN A 596 -29.47 -22.73 0.79
N ALA A 597 -28.67 -22.43 1.81
CA ALA A 597 -27.30 -21.95 1.65
C ALA A 597 -26.39 -23.01 0.99
N ILE A 598 -26.53 -24.29 1.38
CA ILE A 598 -25.81 -25.42 0.78
C ILE A 598 -26.21 -25.60 -0.68
N GLU A 599 -27.51 -25.56 -1.00
CA GLU A 599 -27.97 -25.70 -2.39
C GLU A 599 -27.44 -24.57 -3.29
N LEU A 600 -27.46 -23.32 -2.81
CA LEU A 600 -26.92 -22.17 -3.53
C LEU A 600 -25.40 -22.21 -3.68
N SER A 601 -24.69 -22.92 -2.80
CA SER A 601 -23.22 -23.03 -2.80
C SER A 601 -22.71 -24.33 -3.44
N LYS A 602 -23.60 -25.23 -3.86
CA LYS A 602 -23.25 -26.58 -4.34
C LYS A 602 -22.24 -26.57 -5.49
N ASN A 603 -22.47 -25.68 -6.46
CA ASN A 603 -21.63 -25.54 -7.66
C ASN A 603 -20.55 -24.46 -7.50
N PHE A 604 -20.39 -23.88 -6.31
CA PHE A 604 -19.31 -22.93 -6.08
C PHE A 604 -17.95 -23.62 -6.20
N ASP A 605 -17.10 -23.10 -7.06
CA ASP A 605 -15.81 -23.65 -7.46
C ASP A 605 -14.62 -22.79 -7.01
N GLY A 606 -14.88 -21.73 -6.23
CA GLY A 606 -13.87 -20.77 -5.81
C GLY A 606 -13.86 -19.47 -6.62
N ASP A 607 -14.75 -19.31 -7.60
CA ASP A 607 -14.82 -18.11 -8.45
C ASP A 607 -15.58 -16.95 -7.78
N MET A 608 -14.86 -15.87 -7.46
CA MET A 608 -15.31 -14.75 -6.63
C MET A 608 -16.03 -13.64 -7.43
N LYS A 609 -17.03 -14.02 -8.24
CA LYS A 609 -17.83 -13.06 -9.02
C LYS A 609 -18.73 -12.22 -8.14
N THR A 610 -19.03 -10.99 -8.56
CA THR A 610 -19.92 -10.07 -7.82
C THR A 610 -21.34 -10.62 -7.61
N ASP A 611 -21.83 -11.48 -8.48
CA ASP A 611 -23.16 -12.11 -8.38
C ASP A 611 -23.12 -13.49 -7.68
N SER A 612 -21.96 -13.93 -7.19
CA SER A 612 -21.79 -15.24 -6.57
C SER A 612 -22.27 -15.25 -5.11
N THR A 613 -23.33 -16.02 -4.84
CA THR A 613 -23.77 -16.32 -3.47
C THR A 613 -22.83 -17.28 -2.76
N GLY A 614 -22.30 -18.27 -3.47
CA GLY A 614 -21.31 -19.20 -2.93
C GLY A 614 -20.05 -18.49 -2.42
N ALA A 615 -19.57 -17.46 -3.13
CA ALA A 615 -18.41 -16.67 -2.72
C ALA A 615 -18.63 -15.94 -1.39
N LEU A 616 -19.80 -15.33 -1.18
CA LEU A 616 -20.11 -14.65 0.07
C LEU A 616 -20.23 -15.62 1.23
N ILE A 617 -20.95 -16.73 1.05
CA ILE A 617 -21.12 -17.75 2.09
C ILE A 617 -19.77 -18.39 2.44
N PHE A 618 -18.96 -18.71 1.44
CA PHE A 618 -17.62 -19.26 1.64
C PHE A 618 -16.72 -18.32 2.44
N ASN A 619 -16.65 -17.03 2.08
CA ASN A 619 -15.79 -16.09 2.79
C ASN A 619 -16.28 -15.81 4.22
N ALA A 620 -17.60 -15.79 4.46
CA ALA A 620 -18.15 -15.72 5.81
C ALA A 620 -17.81 -16.96 6.64
N TRP A 621 -17.91 -18.16 6.05
CA TRP A 621 -17.50 -19.40 6.70
C TRP A 621 -15.99 -19.42 7.02
N ALA A 622 -15.15 -19.03 6.06
CA ALA A 622 -13.70 -19.01 6.24
C ALA A 622 -13.26 -17.99 7.31
N ASP A 623 -13.96 -16.84 7.40
CA ASP A 623 -13.76 -15.86 8.48
C ASP A 623 -14.10 -16.48 9.85
N GLN A 624 -15.30 -17.07 9.98
CA GLN A 624 -15.74 -17.68 11.24
C GLN A 624 -14.87 -18.87 11.65
N LEU A 625 -14.40 -19.67 10.69
CA LEU A 625 -13.51 -20.79 10.96
C LEU A 625 -12.15 -20.31 11.45
N SER A 626 -11.57 -19.30 10.80
CA SER A 626 -10.31 -18.69 11.26
C SER A 626 -10.43 -18.13 12.68
N ARG A 627 -11.56 -17.46 13.00
CA ARG A 627 -11.84 -16.98 14.36
C ARG A 627 -11.96 -18.12 15.35
N LYS A 628 -12.64 -19.22 14.99
CA LYS A 628 -12.81 -20.39 15.86
C LYS A 628 -11.45 -21.01 16.21
N LEU A 629 -10.55 -21.17 15.24
CA LEU A 629 -9.24 -21.78 15.48
C LEU A 629 -8.28 -20.87 16.26
N PHE A 630 -8.23 -19.56 15.92
CA PHE A 630 -7.12 -18.70 16.35
C PHE A 630 -7.48 -17.64 17.40
N SER A 631 -8.75 -17.42 17.72
CA SER A 631 -9.17 -16.41 18.72
C SER A 631 -8.63 -16.68 20.13
N ARG A 632 -8.23 -17.91 20.44
CA ARG A 632 -7.54 -18.28 21.69
C ARG A 632 -6.20 -17.57 21.91
N LEU A 633 -5.62 -16.96 20.87
CA LEU A 633 -4.46 -16.07 20.99
C LEU A 633 -4.85 -14.68 21.58
N GLY A 634 -6.14 -14.43 21.83
CA GLY A 634 -6.63 -13.22 22.49
C GLY A 634 -6.37 -11.97 21.67
N TYR A 635 -5.82 -10.94 22.33
CA TYR A 635 -5.52 -9.65 21.70
C TYR A 635 -4.49 -9.78 20.56
N LEU A 636 -3.58 -10.75 20.61
CA LEU A 636 -2.61 -11.00 19.53
C LEU A 636 -3.29 -11.44 18.24
N PHE A 637 -4.41 -12.14 18.33
CA PHE A 637 -5.26 -12.40 17.17
C PHE A 637 -6.02 -11.13 16.78
N ALA A 638 -6.74 -10.51 17.72
CA ALA A 638 -7.61 -9.37 17.43
C ALA A 638 -6.88 -8.16 16.80
N GLU A 639 -5.63 -7.88 17.22
CA GLU A 639 -4.82 -6.77 16.69
C GLU A 639 -4.26 -7.08 15.29
N ASN A 640 -4.06 -8.35 14.94
CA ASN A 640 -3.40 -8.75 13.68
C ASN A 640 -4.34 -9.39 12.65
N TYR A 641 -5.54 -9.85 13.01
CA TYR A 641 -6.41 -10.64 12.13
C TYR A 641 -6.85 -9.93 10.83
N GLY A 642 -6.86 -8.60 10.82
CA GLY A 642 -7.14 -7.79 9.63
C GLY A 642 -5.88 -7.33 8.88
N ALA A 643 -4.69 -7.39 9.49
CA ALA A 643 -3.43 -7.01 8.86
C ALA A 643 -2.68 -8.23 8.29
N ARG A 644 -2.74 -9.37 8.99
CA ARG A 644 -2.10 -10.63 8.65
C ARG A 644 -3.06 -11.57 7.93
N ASN A 645 -2.56 -12.34 6.96
CA ASN A 645 -3.37 -13.32 6.27
C ASN A 645 -3.36 -14.68 6.99
N PHE A 646 -4.50 -15.06 7.58
CA PHE A 646 -4.65 -16.34 8.30
C PHE A 646 -5.03 -17.53 7.40
N ARG A 647 -5.23 -17.33 6.10
CA ARG A 647 -5.60 -18.44 5.20
C ARG A 647 -4.53 -19.51 5.10
N HIS A 648 -3.24 -19.13 5.05
CA HIS A 648 -2.15 -20.09 5.01
C HIS A 648 -2.12 -20.99 6.26
N PRO A 649 -2.03 -20.46 7.51
CA PRO A 649 -2.06 -21.31 8.68
C PRO A 649 -3.38 -22.09 8.80
N LEU A 650 -4.53 -21.51 8.39
CA LEU A 650 -5.80 -22.24 8.34
C LEU A 650 -5.71 -23.49 7.46
N ILE A 651 -5.24 -23.35 6.21
CA ILE A 651 -5.08 -24.48 5.28
C ILE A 651 -4.17 -25.55 5.89
N LEU A 652 -3.03 -25.18 6.47
CA LEU A 652 -2.10 -26.13 7.07
C LEU A 652 -2.70 -26.87 8.27
N GLN A 653 -3.43 -26.16 9.15
CA GLN A 653 -4.04 -26.82 10.31
C GLN A 653 -5.14 -27.80 9.90
N LEU A 654 -5.89 -27.51 8.84
CA LEU A 654 -6.97 -28.37 8.35
C LEU A 654 -6.48 -29.62 7.60
N GLN A 655 -5.19 -29.72 7.25
CA GLN A 655 -4.62 -30.96 6.71
C GLN A 655 -4.62 -32.10 7.72
N ASN A 656 -4.67 -31.79 9.02
CA ASN A 656 -4.90 -32.77 10.07
C ASN A 656 -6.35 -32.64 10.57
N PRO A 657 -7.24 -33.61 10.28
CA PRO A 657 -8.64 -33.58 10.70
C PRO A 657 -8.85 -33.46 12.23
N ASN A 658 -7.83 -33.83 13.01
CA ASN A 658 -7.81 -33.76 14.46
C ASN A 658 -6.77 -32.75 14.96
N SER A 659 -6.53 -31.67 14.22
CA SER A 659 -5.61 -30.62 14.66
C SER A 659 -6.03 -30.08 16.03
N PRO A 660 -5.10 -29.93 16.99
CA PRO A 660 -5.38 -29.27 18.27
C PRO A 660 -5.83 -27.81 18.13
N TRP A 661 -5.74 -27.22 16.93
CA TRP A 661 -6.30 -25.89 16.64
C TRP A 661 -7.81 -25.91 16.37
N CYS A 662 -8.36 -27.05 15.97
CA CYS A 662 -9.80 -27.22 15.77
C CYS A 662 -10.56 -27.47 17.08
N ASP A 663 -9.87 -28.02 18.07
CA ASP A 663 -10.37 -28.25 19.42
C ASP A 663 -10.47 -26.95 20.24
N ASP A 664 -11.61 -26.74 20.89
CA ASP A 664 -11.84 -25.65 21.83
C ASP A 664 -11.57 -26.15 23.26
N PRO A 665 -10.43 -25.80 23.89
CA PRO A 665 -10.05 -26.36 25.19
C PRO A 665 -10.99 -25.95 26.35
N GLN A 666 -11.99 -25.09 26.08
CA GLN A 666 -13.01 -24.71 27.05
C GLN A 666 -14.22 -25.67 27.06
N THR A 667 -14.35 -26.55 26.08
CA THR A 667 -15.44 -27.53 26.01
C THR A 667 -14.99 -28.86 26.63
N GLN A 668 -15.95 -29.72 26.96
CA GLN A 668 -15.66 -31.05 27.50
C GLN A 668 -15.40 -32.10 26.41
N GLN A 669 -15.81 -31.81 25.17
CA GLN A 669 -15.70 -32.73 24.04
C GLN A 669 -14.53 -32.29 23.17
N THR A 670 -13.67 -33.23 22.77
CA THR A 670 -12.62 -32.92 21.81
C THR A 670 -13.22 -32.75 20.43
N GLU A 671 -13.20 -31.53 19.89
CA GLU A 671 -13.77 -31.26 18.57
C GLU A 671 -12.79 -31.60 17.44
N SER A 672 -13.32 -32.18 16.35
CA SER A 672 -12.59 -32.32 15.10
C SER A 672 -12.64 -31.04 14.27
N CYS A 673 -11.84 -30.96 13.20
CA CYS A 673 -11.93 -29.86 12.24
C CYS A 673 -13.27 -29.84 11.49
N ALA A 674 -13.96 -30.98 11.36
CA ALA A 674 -15.32 -31.01 10.83
C ALA A 674 -16.30 -30.34 11.80
N ASP A 675 -16.19 -30.60 13.10
CA ASP A 675 -17.03 -29.95 14.13
C ASP A 675 -16.79 -28.44 14.19
N ALA A 676 -15.53 -28.01 14.11
CA ALA A 676 -15.17 -26.60 14.01
C ALA A 676 -15.74 -25.94 12.74
N SER A 677 -15.67 -26.63 11.59
CA SER A 677 -16.27 -26.19 10.32
C SER A 677 -17.79 -26.02 10.42
N ASN A 678 -18.48 -26.99 11.03
CA ASN A 678 -19.93 -26.97 11.23
C ASN A 678 -20.36 -25.77 12.09
N ALA A 679 -19.67 -25.55 13.21
CA ALA A 679 -19.91 -24.41 14.08
C ALA A 679 -19.62 -23.06 13.40
N ALA A 680 -18.56 -22.99 12.58
CA ALA A 680 -18.25 -21.82 11.77
C ALA A 680 -19.33 -21.54 10.72
N PHE A 681 -19.90 -22.57 10.10
CA PHE A 681 -20.98 -22.42 9.13
C PHE A 681 -22.26 -21.91 9.79
N ASP A 682 -22.64 -22.44 10.97
CA ASP A 682 -23.75 -21.90 11.76
C ASP A 682 -23.57 -20.40 12.04
N LYS A 683 -22.36 -19.98 12.45
CA LYS A 683 -22.04 -18.57 12.72
C LYS A 683 -22.02 -17.70 11.48
N ALA A 684 -21.56 -18.23 10.35
CA ALA A 684 -21.58 -17.52 9.08
C ALA A 684 -23.02 -17.23 8.64
N LEU A 685 -23.93 -18.21 8.76
CA LEU A 685 -25.34 -18.03 8.42
C LEU A 685 -26.06 -17.06 9.37
N GLU A 686 -25.74 -17.10 10.67
CA GLU A 686 -26.24 -16.13 11.66
C GLU A 686 -25.78 -14.70 11.29
N GLN A 687 -24.50 -14.51 10.96
CA GLN A 687 -23.96 -13.23 10.53
C GLN A 687 -24.63 -12.73 9.24
N LEU A 688 -24.69 -13.57 8.20
CA LEU A 688 -25.22 -13.18 6.90
C LEU A 688 -26.73 -12.89 6.95
N SER A 689 -27.50 -13.66 7.72
CA SER A 689 -28.92 -13.38 7.92
C SER A 689 -29.16 -12.08 8.68
N GLY A 690 -28.33 -11.77 9.68
CA GLY A 690 -28.38 -10.50 10.40
C GLY A 690 -28.03 -9.28 9.52
N GLN A 691 -27.12 -9.44 8.55
CA GLN A 691 -26.64 -8.34 7.70
C GLN A 691 -27.47 -8.16 6.41
N PHE A 692 -27.86 -9.25 5.76
CA PHE A 692 -28.49 -9.23 4.43
C PHE A 692 -29.92 -9.79 4.42
N GLY A 693 -30.46 -10.12 5.60
CA GLY A 693 -31.80 -10.66 5.78
C GLY A 693 -31.89 -12.17 5.56
N ASN A 694 -33.08 -12.72 5.84
CA ASN A 694 -33.33 -14.17 5.91
C ASN A 694 -33.55 -14.86 4.55
N ASN A 695 -33.16 -14.23 3.43
CA ASN A 695 -33.23 -14.83 2.11
C ASN A 695 -31.83 -14.96 1.49
N PRO A 696 -31.19 -16.14 1.57
CA PRO A 696 -29.88 -16.41 1.00
C PRO A 696 -29.69 -16.03 -0.48
N LYS A 697 -30.77 -15.96 -1.28
CA LYS A 697 -30.68 -15.52 -2.68
C LYS A 697 -30.25 -14.05 -2.85
N ASN A 698 -30.37 -13.24 -1.79
CA ASN A 698 -29.96 -11.83 -1.81
C ASN A 698 -28.48 -11.65 -1.37
N TRP A 699 -27.84 -12.72 -0.90
CA TRP A 699 -26.46 -12.70 -0.41
C TRP A 699 -25.51 -12.79 -1.61
N MET A 700 -25.33 -11.69 -2.34
CA MET A 700 -24.39 -11.61 -3.46
C MET A 700 -23.06 -11.03 -3.01
N TRP A 701 -21.95 -11.59 -3.48
CA TRP A 701 -20.60 -11.14 -3.14
C TRP A 701 -20.42 -9.63 -3.30
N GLY A 702 -20.83 -9.05 -4.43
CA GLY A 702 -20.68 -7.62 -4.72
C GLY A 702 -21.52 -6.68 -3.84
N ASN A 703 -22.50 -7.19 -3.08
CA ASN A 703 -23.21 -6.41 -2.07
C ASN A 703 -22.39 -6.26 -0.77
N ALA A 704 -21.47 -7.20 -0.52
CA ALA A 704 -20.60 -7.24 0.65
C ALA A 704 -19.17 -6.77 0.31
N HIS A 705 -18.61 -7.24 -0.79
CA HIS A 705 -17.30 -6.93 -1.28
C HIS A 705 -17.31 -5.64 -2.11
N LEU A 706 -17.23 -4.53 -1.38
CA LEU A 706 -17.17 -3.19 -1.94
C LEU A 706 -15.72 -2.71 -1.93
N ALA A 707 -15.20 -2.31 -3.09
CA ALA A 707 -13.94 -1.60 -3.19
C ALA A 707 -14.14 -0.14 -2.80
N VAL A 708 -13.43 0.32 -1.78
CA VAL A 708 -13.51 1.68 -1.25
C VAL A 708 -12.19 2.41 -1.43
N SER A 709 -12.22 3.46 -2.26
CA SER A 709 -11.12 4.41 -2.37
C SER A 709 -11.30 5.50 -1.33
N GLU A 710 -10.47 5.50 -0.30
CA GLU A 710 -10.60 6.42 0.83
C GLU A 710 -9.94 7.77 0.54
N HIS A 711 -10.63 8.85 0.90
CA HIS A 711 -10.02 10.17 0.97
C HIS A 711 -9.35 10.39 2.32
N ARG A 712 -8.14 10.96 2.31
CA ARG A 712 -7.38 11.23 3.52
C ARG A 712 -7.37 12.74 3.82
N PRO A 713 -7.73 13.18 5.05
CA PRO A 713 -8.17 12.39 6.22
C PRO A 713 -9.70 12.24 6.34
N PHE A 714 -10.50 12.73 5.40
CA PHE A 714 -11.94 12.94 5.62
C PHE A 714 -12.82 11.69 5.46
N SER A 715 -12.26 10.56 5.02
CA SER A 715 -12.99 9.30 4.83
C SER A 715 -13.80 8.84 6.04
N LYS A 716 -13.34 9.13 7.26
CA LYS A 716 -13.97 8.70 8.52
C LYS A 716 -14.95 9.71 9.12
N VAL A 717 -15.08 10.90 8.54
CA VAL A 717 -15.99 11.93 9.05
C VAL A 717 -17.38 11.71 8.44
N PRO A 718 -18.44 11.53 9.24
CA PRO A 718 -19.80 11.34 8.73
C PRO A 718 -20.21 12.45 7.75
N LEU A 719 -20.96 12.10 6.70
CA LEU A 719 -21.38 12.96 5.57
C LEU A 719 -20.23 13.43 4.65
N LEU A 720 -19.07 13.82 5.19
CA LEU A 720 -17.89 14.17 4.37
C LEU A 720 -17.32 12.95 3.66
N GLY A 721 -17.21 11.81 4.35
CA GLY A 721 -16.72 10.56 3.75
C GLY A 721 -17.50 10.17 2.50
N SER A 722 -18.83 10.29 2.50
CA SER A 722 -19.66 9.99 1.33
C SER A 722 -19.44 10.95 0.15
N PHE A 723 -19.02 12.18 0.42
CA PHE A 723 -18.73 13.18 -0.60
C PHE A 723 -17.38 12.95 -1.28
N PHE A 724 -16.38 12.43 -0.57
CA PHE A 724 -15.04 12.22 -1.12
C PHE A 724 -14.74 10.77 -1.54
N ASN A 725 -15.25 9.77 -0.82
CA ASN A 725 -14.91 8.38 -1.10
C ASN A 725 -15.54 7.91 -2.41
N LEU A 726 -14.88 6.93 -3.05
CA LEU A 726 -15.42 6.18 -4.19
C LEU A 726 -15.72 4.76 -3.72
N THR A 727 -16.87 4.22 -4.12
CA THR A 727 -17.28 2.86 -3.74
C THR A 727 -17.83 2.15 -4.97
N GLN A 728 -17.39 0.91 -5.20
CA GLN A 728 -17.89 0.04 -6.27
C GLN A 728 -18.03 -1.39 -5.76
N ALA A 729 -19.03 -2.12 -6.26
CA ALA A 729 -19.03 -3.58 -6.13
C ALA A 729 -17.80 -4.13 -6.84
N PHE A 730 -17.07 -5.04 -6.20
CA PHE A 730 -15.81 -5.54 -6.70
C PHE A 730 -15.79 -7.08 -6.66
N PRO A 731 -15.25 -7.76 -7.68
CA PRO A 731 -15.05 -9.20 -7.64
C PRO A 731 -13.66 -9.56 -7.08
N GLY A 732 -13.38 -10.85 -6.93
CA GLY A 732 -12.07 -11.33 -6.47
C GLY A 732 -11.97 -11.43 -4.94
N ASP A 733 -10.85 -11.95 -4.47
CA ASP A 733 -10.44 -11.97 -3.06
C ASP A 733 -8.90 -11.76 -2.95
N SER A 734 -8.30 -12.03 -1.79
CA SER A 734 -6.85 -11.89 -1.60
C SER A 734 -5.98 -12.88 -2.41
N PHE A 735 -6.56 -13.89 -3.05
CA PHE A 735 -5.85 -15.02 -3.69
C PHE A 735 -6.19 -15.20 -5.17
N SER A 736 -7.11 -14.42 -5.73
CA SER A 736 -7.37 -14.32 -7.17
C SER A 736 -6.39 -13.36 -7.85
N ILE A 737 -6.25 -13.46 -9.19
CA ILE A 737 -5.44 -12.49 -9.96
C ILE A 737 -5.99 -11.08 -9.79
N ASN A 738 -7.30 -10.92 -9.98
CA ASN A 738 -7.98 -9.67 -9.67
C ASN A 738 -8.15 -9.54 -8.14
N VAL A 739 -7.17 -8.97 -7.47
CA VAL A 739 -7.11 -8.96 -6.00
C VAL A 739 -8.14 -8.02 -5.38
N GLY A 740 -8.88 -8.52 -4.40
CA GLY A 740 -9.71 -7.74 -3.49
C GLY A 740 -9.48 -8.17 -2.04
N ARG A 741 -8.55 -7.51 -1.35
CA ARG A 741 -8.16 -7.91 0.02
C ARG A 741 -9.28 -7.61 1.03
N LEU A 742 -9.60 -8.56 1.90
CA LEU A 742 -10.66 -8.42 2.91
C LEU A 742 -10.22 -7.59 4.13
N GLU A 743 -11.11 -6.72 4.63
CA GLU A 743 -10.93 -5.93 5.85
C GLU A 743 -11.62 -6.59 7.07
N LEU A 744 -11.16 -7.78 7.47
CA LEU A 744 -11.85 -8.68 8.42
C LEU A 744 -12.06 -8.13 9.85
N LEU A 745 -11.42 -7.02 10.22
CA LEU A 745 -11.61 -6.36 11.52
C LEU A 745 -12.71 -5.28 11.50
N ARG A 746 -13.26 -4.96 10.33
CA ARG A 746 -14.33 -4.00 10.19
C ARG A 746 -15.66 -4.63 10.63
N ALA A 747 -16.23 -4.11 11.71
CA ALA A 747 -17.40 -4.72 12.37
C ALA A 747 -18.70 -4.62 11.55
N ASP A 748 -18.89 -3.55 10.79
CA ASP A 748 -20.08 -3.32 9.97
C ASP A 748 -20.03 -4.07 8.63
N ASN A 749 -18.85 -4.20 8.03
CA ASN A 749 -18.64 -4.99 6.82
C ASN A 749 -17.21 -5.54 6.74
N PRO A 750 -16.96 -6.79 7.18
CA PRO A 750 -15.63 -7.40 7.16
C PRO A 750 -15.17 -7.80 5.76
N PHE A 751 -16.07 -7.76 4.77
CA PHE A 751 -15.79 -8.16 3.40
C PHE A 751 -15.47 -6.96 2.50
N GLU A 752 -15.49 -5.73 3.00
CA GLU A 752 -15.03 -4.57 2.23
C GLU A 752 -13.56 -4.74 1.81
N THR A 753 -13.17 -4.16 0.67
CA THR A 753 -11.77 -4.04 0.27
C THR A 753 -11.32 -2.60 0.15
N LYS A 754 -10.17 -2.30 0.75
CA LYS A 754 -9.45 -1.03 0.61
C LYS A 754 -8.14 -1.21 -0.15
N GLN A 755 -7.95 -2.37 -0.76
CA GLN A 755 -6.71 -2.72 -1.44
C GLN A 755 -7.00 -3.70 -2.58
N ALA A 756 -6.76 -3.23 -3.78
CA ALA A 756 -7.05 -3.91 -5.04
C ALA A 756 -6.08 -3.41 -6.13
N PRO A 757 -6.18 -3.82 -7.41
CA PRO A 757 -5.43 -3.22 -8.51
C PRO A 757 -5.54 -1.69 -8.53
N SER A 758 -4.51 -1.03 -8.02
CA SER A 758 -4.40 0.43 -7.97
C SER A 758 -4.08 1.02 -9.34
N LEU A 759 -3.54 0.19 -10.24
CA LEU A 759 -3.34 0.48 -11.65
C LEU A 759 -3.45 -0.85 -12.37
N ARG A 760 -3.93 -0.85 -13.62
CA ARG A 760 -3.70 -1.93 -14.58
C ARG A 760 -3.13 -1.32 -15.84
N THR A 761 -2.11 -1.94 -16.40
CA THR A 761 -1.54 -1.59 -17.71
C THR A 761 -1.31 -2.83 -18.54
N LEU A 762 -1.59 -2.72 -19.84
CA LEU A 762 -1.25 -3.72 -20.85
C LEU A 762 -0.46 -3.04 -21.96
N PHE A 763 0.69 -3.58 -22.31
CA PHE A 763 1.55 -3.07 -23.38
C PHE A 763 1.61 -4.08 -24.52
N ASP A 764 1.31 -3.62 -25.73
CA ASP A 764 1.48 -4.39 -26.97
C ASP A 764 2.76 -3.93 -27.67
N LEU A 765 3.79 -4.78 -27.69
CA LEU A 765 5.09 -4.42 -28.27
C LEU A 765 5.10 -4.57 -29.79
N SER A 766 4.03 -5.05 -30.42
CA SER A 766 3.85 -4.96 -31.88
C SER A 766 3.38 -3.57 -32.33
N ASP A 767 2.54 -2.93 -31.51
CA ASP A 767 2.06 -1.55 -31.69
C ASP A 767 1.77 -0.93 -30.31
N LEU A 768 2.75 -0.18 -29.82
CA LEU A 768 2.67 0.43 -28.48
C LEU A 768 1.53 1.45 -28.35
N GLU A 769 0.97 1.95 -29.45
CA GLU A 769 -0.22 2.83 -29.42
C GLU A 769 -1.53 2.07 -29.16
N GLN A 770 -1.51 0.73 -29.16
CA GLN A 770 -2.61 -0.11 -28.67
C GLN A 770 -2.53 -0.40 -27.15
N SER A 771 -1.51 0.11 -26.47
CA SER A 771 -1.37 -0.09 -25.02
C SER A 771 -2.58 0.48 -24.26
N LEU A 772 -2.90 -0.11 -23.12
CA LEU A 772 -4.10 0.19 -22.33
C LEU A 772 -3.75 0.46 -20.87
N PHE A 773 -4.55 1.29 -20.21
CA PHE A 773 -4.45 1.52 -18.76
C PHE A 773 -5.81 1.76 -18.10
N ILE A 774 -5.90 1.54 -16.78
CA ILE A 774 -7.02 1.99 -15.94
C ILE A 774 -6.62 2.02 -14.46
N TYR A 775 -7.24 2.89 -13.65
CA TYR A 775 -7.15 2.87 -12.18
C TYR A 775 -8.45 3.35 -11.51
N GLN A 776 -8.54 3.20 -10.19
CA GLN A 776 -9.81 3.22 -9.43
C GLN A 776 -10.51 4.59 -9.27
N SER A 777 -9.82 5.68 -9.62
CA SER A 777 -10.33 7.06 -9.62
C SER A 777 -9.96 7.75 -10.93
N GLY A 778 -10.12 9.07 -11.06
CA GLY A 778 -9.61 9.79 -12.22
C GLY A 778 -8.31 10.57 -11.97
N GLN A 779 -7.89 11.35 -12.97
CA GLN A 779 -6.65 12.16 -12.99
C GLN A 779 -6.68 13.34 -12.00
N SER A 780 -7.85 13.86 -11.63
CA SER A 780 -7.96 15.05 -10.77
C SER A 780 -8.03 14.69 -9.28
N GLY A 781 -7.39 15.51 -8.44
CA GLY A 781 -7.52 15.50 -6.98
C GLY A 781 -8.65 16.38 -6.45
N TRP A 782 -9.40 17.06 -7.32
CA TRP A 782 -10.46 17.99 -6.94
C TRP A 782 -11.80 17.28 -6.95
N VAL A 783 -12.40 17.06 -5.78
CA VAL A 783 -13.64 16.28 -5.63
C VAL A 783 -14.82 16.78 -6.48
N GLN A 784 -14.86 18.08 -6.80
CA GLN A 784 -15.89 18.69 -7.64
C GLN A 784 -15.65 18.47 -9.15
N ASN A 785 -14.42 18.14 -9.55
CA ASN A 785 -14.07 17.92 -10.94
C ASN A 785 -14.60 16.56 -11.41
N LYS A 786 -15.23 16.51 -12.58
CA LYS A 786 -15.71 15.26 -13.21
C LYS A 786 -14.60 14.20 -13.36
N LEU A 787 -13.36 14.64 -13.51
CA LEU A 787 -12.15 13.83 -13.62
C LEU A 787 -11.66 13.26 -12.28
N TYR A 788 -12.37 13.47 -11.17
CA TYR A 788 -12.07 12.83 -9.88
C TYR A 788 -12.56 11.37 -9.86
N ARG A 789 -13.68 11.08 -10.54
CA ARG A 789 -14.39 9.78 -10.45
C ARG A 789 -14.58 9.06 -11.79
N ASN A 790 -14.21 9.68 -12.90
CA ASN A 790 -14.59 9.23 -14.26
C ASN A 790 -14.18 7.80 -14.60
N MET A 791 -13.08 7.27 -14.06
CA MET A 791 -12.62 5.91 -14.36
C MET A 791 -13.17 4.84 -13.39
N SER A 792 -13.75 5.23 -12.24
CA SER A 792 -14.10 4.30 -11.15
C SER A 792 -15.01 3.14 -11.59
N GLY A 793 -16.04 3.44 -12.38
CA GLY A 793 -16.96 2.41 -12.88
C GLY A 793 -16.33 1.51 -13.95
N LEU A 794 -15.49 2.07 -14.83
CA LEU A 794 -14.75 1.31 -15.85
C LEU A 794 -13.79 0.33 -15.16
N TRP A 795 -13.03 0.83 -14.19
CA TRP A 795 -12.07 0.06 -13.41
C TRP A 795 -12.69 -1.15 -12.70
N ALA A 796 -13.85 -0.96 -12.07
CA ALA A 796 -14.55 -2.03 -11.35
C ALA A 796 -15.07 -3.13 -12.30
N ARG A 797 -15.39 -2.78 -13.55
CA ARG A 797 -15.78 -3.74 -14.62
C ARG A 797 -14.61 -4.27 -15.43
N ASN A 798 -13.38 -3.95 -15.05
CA ASN A 798 -12.16 -4.28 -15.80
C ASN A 798 -12.19 -3.77 -17.26
N GLU A 799 -12.69 -2.55 -17.45
CA GLU A 799 -12.63 -1.79 -18.71
C GLU A 799 -11.41 -0.87 -18.71
N TYR A 800 -10.88 -0.53 -19.89
CA TYR A 800 -9.59 0.16 -20.03
C TYR A 800 -9.70 1.36 -20.96
N LEU A 801 -8.78 2.30 -20.78
CA LEU A 801 -8.57 3.47 -21.63
C LEU A 801 -7.27 3.32 -22.45
N PRO A 802 -7.16 3.94 -23.64
CA PRO A 802 -5.93 3.93 -24.44
C PRO A 802 -4.75 4.64 -23.76
N LEU A 803 -3.54 4.09 -23.90
CA LEU A 803 -2.27 4.67 -23.46
C LEU A 803 -1.40 5.01 -24.68
N GLN A 804 -1.68 6.15 -25.29
CA GLN A 804 -1.11 6.58 -26.57
C GLN A 804 -0.08 7.69 -26.36
N MET A 805 1.03 7.68 -27.10
CA MET A 805 1.91 8.85 -27.18
C MET A 805 1.41 9.84 -28.24
N LYS A 806 0.67 9.35 -29.24
CA LYS A 806 0.17 10.12 -30.38
C LYS A 806 -1.37 10.06 -30.44
N PRO A 807 -2.07 10.67 -29.47
CA PRO A 807 -3.52 10.66 -29.44
C PRO A 807 -4.11 11.38 -30.65
N ALA A 808 -5.23 10.89 -31.17
CA ALA A 808 -5.89 11.48 -32.34
C ALA A 808 -6.57 12.83 -32.02
N LYS A 809 -6.90 13.10 -30.75
CA LYS A 809 -7.60 14.31 -30.32
C LYS A 809 -6.95 14.93 -29.09
N VAL A 810 -6.95 16.26 -29.08
CA VAL A 810 -6.57 17.09 -27.94
C VAL A 810 -7.84 17.67 -27.33
N SER A 811 -8.09 17.40 -26.06
CA SER A 811 -9.26 17.86 -25.30
C SER A 811 -9.07 19.26 -24.71
N ARG A 812 -7.85 19.57 -24.24
CA ARG A 812 -7.45 20.88 -23.71
C ARG A 812 -5.94 21.08 -23.85
N GLN A 813 -5.50 22.34 -23.80
CA GLN A 813 -4.09 22.71 -23.91
C GLN A 813 -3.74 23.80 -22.89
N LEU A 814 -2.56 23.65 -22.27
CA LEU A 814 -1.91 24.62 -21.40
C LEU A 814 -0.51 24.95 -21.95
N ASP A 815 -0.21 26.24 -22.15
CA ASP A 815 1.12 26.71 -22.51
C ASP A 815 1.77 27.44 -21.33
N LEU A 816 2.95 27.01 -20.92
CA LEU A 816 3.80 27.72 -19.97
C LEU A 816 4.85 28.50 -20.75
N ASN A 817 4.74 29.84 -20.80
CA ASN A 817 5.61 30.72 -21.57
C ASN A 817 6.55 31.51 -20.66
N ILE A 818 7.71 31.92 -21.17
CA ILE A 818 8.67 32.75 -20.42
C ILE A 818 8.32 34.25 -20.42
N LYS A 819 7.54 34.72 -21.41
CA LYS A 819 7.13 36.12 -21.60
C LYS A 819 5.72 36.18 -22.21
N GLU A 820 5.05 37.32 -22.04
CA GLU A 820 3.89 37.70 -22.85
C GLU A 820 4.34 37.76 -24.32
N LYS A 821 3.69 36.98 -25.18
CA LYS A 821 3.93 37.00 -26.63
C LYS A 821 3.26 38.19 -27.28
#